data_AF-A0A4T0I3R9-F1
#
_entry.id   AF-A0A4T0I3R9-F1
#
_cell.length_a   1.000
_cell.length_b   1.000
_cell.length_c   1.000
_cell.angle_alpha   90.00
_cell.angle_beta   90.00
_cell.angle_gamma   90.00
#
_symmetry.space_group_name_H-M   'P 1'
#
loop_
_entity.id
_entity.type
_entity.pdbx_description
1 polymer ?
#
loop_
_entity_poly.entity_id
_entity_poly.type
_entity_poly.pdbx_seq_one_letter_code
_entity_poly.pdbx_strand_id
1 'polypeptide(L)'
;MPKDKSNSDKSTGIKKVKGENFYRDAKKASMLKMYSGGKAKRDANGKVIQSAAFQKTEKETEDGRVAPDRRWFGNTRVISQDALNHFRESLAEKSHDPYSVVLRRNKLPMGLIQEPNLGKAKGMAGNHIVDTEPFSDTFGPNAHRKRPNINVSSFEELGQVGAGAITEDRLDSSAPTPSLDHIKNLNMSAAEASGPIDLDKVDADQIPFDLGDLKNTNREAAYRKGTSKRIWAELYKVIDSSDVIIHVLDSRDPEGTLCHSVLETVRKERSHKQVILVLNKVDLVPTWVTAKWVKHLSRTYPTLAMHSNINNSFGKGALIQLLRQFSVLHSDRKQISVGLIGYPNVGKSSIINTLKKKKVCNVAPIPGETKVWQYVALMKRIYMIDCPGIVPASKNDTDTDTVLKGVVRVENLATPPEHIGELLRRVRHEYLERTYQIKKPEDGVWEGERGAQDVLEKIAKRTGKLLRGGQPDQNAAAKMLLNDWIRGKIPFFTNPPGIDAEPVIKTLPEEPQVKPADWKGKGKANENDEQDPIESKKLKGVSQPIKQIPVATKFLPDDVKGHEDAFEDDGQGEQADGDADDAVAINEEDEIEDEEEYEEPQLEDIGWDEVFGGNNAPAEELEVESAEEGSNDDEFAKPARKVEFAEEDEKKKGKEPRMTTNKGKKSNYYTNANVKNKNKSKQRPEPPVEEVEKKKHDNSDAYLKLWIDLLRQLKDLGLDDKQEVRLGTISTLFQSLDFYGHSLSLQSWEEIIWTVIIPLLDKSLSSHWQESLILALESTANVFKNYLHSKIKHLDSFNRFWSNLSDILTEMFKTAESKSVSLALKSFITILEVSEKGKVSRDVYQVGWSTSQTCLSIIKSTEAVYAQESLELLLKFIKCLYQSQGSYWDDDRCVEYIKSIDFVLKYTNHSKIRADFDILTPLQNQSLKNLSTVEKHNASITSVVLDTMSRWSMLAYNKEAVHNARVSFVALSKQTMAKFAPFVKENCMLNQTVISSGSLNHSIKALGTPMSIKYLCPPASKRDDSTLWEIAQDHYCNYVQVVLDMLQQQKNSIRDEDHASILTSMVNIMSDNCKVDRRLAMNEKIELQARWERHEVKLINNFKQTLLPQLGDKRIPLALTEELIETLCNATYPYLNPEDYNYGSLIEEITSPVERLSYYIFDVLFQISQEKLGPADLKYARSFSAIEVGE
;
A
#
# COMPACT_ATOMS: atom_id res chain seq x y z
N MET A 1 -7.24 -32.74 -58.52
CA MET A 1 -6.76 -32.28 -59.86
C MET A 1 -7.97 -32.03 -60.75
N PRO A 2 -7.89 -31.22 -61.82
CA PRO A 2 -6.80 -30.30 -62.25
C PRO A 2 -7.18 -28.83 -61.94
N LYS A 3 -6.45 -27.76 -62.30
CA LYS A 3 -5.09 -27.51 -62.82
C LYS A 3 -4.72 -26.06 -62.45
N ASP A 4 -3.43 -25.74 -62.38
CA ASP A 4 -2.94 -24.38 -62.19
C ASP A 4 -3.26 -23.46 -63.39
N LYS A 5 -3.41 -22.17 -63.11
CA LYS A 5 -2.65 -21.13 -63.83
C LYS A 5 -2.57 -19.82 -63.06
N SER A 6 -1.37 -19.27 -63.03
CA SER A 6 -1.03 -17.94 -62.54
C SER A 6 -1.64 -16.83 -63.40
N ASN A 7 -2.03 -15.73 -62.77
CA ASN A 7 -1.27 -14.49 -62.97
C ASN A 7 -1.33 -13.59 -61.74
N SER A 8 -0.35 -12.69 -61.61
CA SER A 8 -0.32 -11.68 -60.56
C SER A 8 -1.07 -10.42 -61.01
N ASP A 9 -2.01 -9.93 -60.20
CA ASP A 9 -2.47 -8.55 -60.33
C ASP A 9 -2.60 -7.84 -58.98
N LYS A 10 -2.31 -6.54 -58.99
CA LYS A 10 -2.18 -5.73 -57.77
C LYS A 10 -3.53 -5.20 -57.32
N SER A 11 -4.27 -5.97 -56.53
CA SER A 11 -5.44 -5.42 -55.84
C SER A 11 -5.00 -4.37 -54.80
N THR A 12 -5.28 -3.11 -55.07
CA THR A 12 -5.32 -2.01 -54.08
C THR A 12 -6.56 -2.15 -53.19
N GLY A 13 -6.79 -3.37 -52.69
CA GLY A 13 -7.94 -3.72 -51.87
C GLY A 13 -7.83 -3.18 -50.45
N ILE A 14 -8.94 -2.64 -49.95
CA ILE A 14 -9.13 -2.32 -48.53
C ILE A 14 -8.80 -3.57 -47.70
N LYS A 15 -8.05 -3.42 -46.61
CA LYS A 15 -7.58 -4.52 -45.75
C LYS A 15 -8.73 -5.16 -44.96
N LYS A 16 -9.53 -5.98 -45.63
CA LYS A 16 -10.61 -6.76 -45.01
C LYS A 16 -10.08 -7.67 -43.90
N VAL A 17 -10.77 -7.72 -42.77
CA VAL A 17 -10.35 -8.49 -41.60
C VAL A 17 -10.95 -9.89 -41.70
N LYS A 18 -10.13 -10.95 -41.57
CA LYS A 18 -10.67 -12.34 -41.57
C LYS A 18 -11.65 -12.52 -40.40
N GLY A 19 -12.93 -12.67 -40.70
CA GLY A 19 -14.04 -12.69 -39.74
C GLY A 19 -15.09 -11.59 -39.97
N GLU A 20 -14.80 -10.63 -40.85
CA GLU A 20 -15.72 -9.61 -41.37
C GLU A 20 -16.86 -10.27 -42.18
N ASN A 21 -18.11 -9.96 -41.85
CA ASN A 21 -19.32 -10.43 -42.54
C ASN A 21 -20.50 -9.46 -42.24
N PHE A 22 -21.71 -9.76 -42.74
CA PHE A 22 -22.91 -8.92 -42.54
C PHE A 22 -23.13 -8.49 -41.07
N TYR A 23 -22.91 -9.39 -40.11
CA TYR A 23 -23.10 -9.13 -38.67
C TYR A 23 -21.88 -8.49 -37.98
N ARG A 24 -20.74 -8.36 -38.68
CA ARG A 24 -19.42 -8.04 -38.10
C ARG A 24 -18.57 -7.18 -39.02
N ASP A 25 -18.47 -5.90 -38.70
CA ASP A 25 -17.46 -5.01 -39.27
C ASP A 25 -16.03 -5.43 -38.88
N ALA A 26 -15.03 -4.77 -39.47
CA ALA A 26 -13.62 -5.01 -39.17
C ALA A 26 -13.24 -4.77 -37.69
N LYS A 27 -13.84 -3.78 -37.01
CA LYS A 27 -13.60 -3.46 -35.59
C LYS A 27 -14.14 -4.59 -34.69
N LYS A 28 -15.40 -5.00 -34.88
CA LYS A 28 -16.13 -6.07 -34.15
C LYS A 28 -15.47 -7.44 -34.39
N ALA A 29 -15.04 -7.73 -35.62
CA ALA A 29 -14.24 -8.91 -35.94
C ALA A 29 -12.86 -8.91 -35.24
N SER A 30 -12.17 -7.77 -35.17
CA SER A 30 -10.89 -7.63 -34.47
C SER A 30 -11.03 -7.75 -32.94
N MET A 31 -12.09 -7.16 -32.36
CA MET A 31 -12.41 -7.27 -30.94
C MET A 31 -12.70 -8.72 -30.54
N LEU A 32 -13.56 -9.43 -31.27
CA LEU A 32 -13.84 -10.85 -31.00
C LEU A 32 -12.58 -11.72 -31.12
N LYS A 33 -11.71 -11.38 -32.07
CA LYS A 33 -10.41 -12.06 -32.25
C LYS A 33 -9.48 -11.88 -31.04
N MET A 34 -9.57 -10.79 -30.28
CA MET A 34 -8.77 -10.56 -29.06
C MET A 34 -8.89 -11.72 -28.07
N TYR A 35 -10.11 -12.15 -27.72
CA TYR A 35 -10.38 -13.23 -26.77
C TYR A 35 -9.78 -14.58 -27.21
N SER A 36 -9.72 -14.83 -28.52
CA SER A 36 -9.14 -16.07 -29.09
C SER A 36 -7.62 -15.98 -29.36
N GLY A 37 -7.11 -14.77 -29.57
CA GLY A 37 -5.92 -14.51 -30.38
C GLY A 37 -4.64 -14.22 -29.61
N GLY A 38 -4.71 -14.02 -28.29
CA GLY A 38 -3.56 -13.71 -27.42
C GLY A 38 -2.54 -14.83 -27.22
N LYS A 39 -2.47 -15.83 -28.11
CA LYS A 39 -1.57 -17.01 -27.99
C LYS A 39 -0.32 -16.84 -28.85
N ALA A 40 0.84 -17.19 -28.31
CA ALA A 40 2.10 -17.24 -29.06
C ALA A 40 2.02 -18.29 -30.18
N LYS A 41 2.55 -17.97 -31.37
CA LYS A 41 2.64 -18.90 -32.50
C LYS A 41 3.99 -19.61 -32.47
N ARG A 42 3.97 -20.92 -32.72
CA ARG A 42 5.16 -21.78 -32.75
C ARG A 42 5.30 -22.48 -34.09
N ASP A 43 6.52 -22.90 -34.42
CA ASP A 43 6.78 -23.86 -35.49
C ASP A 43 6.47 -25.30 -35.04
N ALA A 44 6.60 -26.27 -35.96
CA ALA A 44 6.41 -27.69 -35.65
C ALA A 44 7.44 -28.25 -34.63
N ASN A 45 8.56 -27.55 -34.43
CA ASN A 45 9.60 -27.90 -33.46
C ASN A 45 9.36 -27.23 -32.09
N GLY A 46 8.23 -26.52 -31.91
CA GLY A 46 7.84 -25.85 -30.68
C GLY A 46 8.50 -24.49 -30.44
N LYS A 47 9.36 -24.00 -31.34
CA LYS A 47 10.04 -22.70 -31.24
C LYS A 47 9.05 -21.58 -31.55
N VAL A 48 9.07 -20.50 -30.76
CA VAL A 48 8.19 -19.34 -30.98
C VAL A 48 8.59 -18.59 -32.25
N ILE A 49 7.64 -18.44 -33.17
CA ILE A 49 7.75 -17.62 -34.40
C ILE A 49 7.24 -16.20 -34.11
N GLN A 50 6.16 -16.10 -33.32
CA GLN A 50 5.57 -14.82 -32.93
C GLN A 50 5.17 -14.91 -31.46
N SER A 51 5.80 -14.07 -30.63
CA SER A 51 5.47 -13.87 -29.23
C SER A 51 3.99 -13.50 -29.04
N ALA A 52 3.42 -13.83 -27.87
CA ALA A 52 2.03 -13.48 -27.57
C ALA A 52 1.85 -11.96 -27.44
N ALA A 53 0.60 -11.50 -27.51
CA ALA A 53 0.28 -10.10 -27.28
C ALA A 53 0.80 -9.66 -25.90
N PHE A 54 1.51 -8.52 -25.87
CA PHE A 54 2.19 -7.98 -24.68
C PHE A 54 3.25 -8.89 -24.03
N GLN A 55 3.73 -9.94 -24.72
CA GLN A 55 4.81 -10.84 -24.26
C GLN A 55 6.01 -10.84 -25.21
N LYS A 56 6.33 -9.70 -25.83
CA LYS A 56 7.60 -9.52 -26.55
C LYS A 56 8.78 -9.73 -25.61
N THR A 57 9.84 -10.35 -26.11
CA THR A 57 11.10 -10.48 -25.37
C THR A 57 11.97 -9.23 -25.52
N GLU A 58 12.99 -9.07 -24.69
CA GLU A 58 13.97 -7.97 -24.77
C GLU A 58 14.59 -7.86 -26.18
N LYS A 59 14.84 -9.01 -26.84
CA LYS A 59 15.38 -9.09 -28.21
C LYS A 59 14.40 -8.63 -29.30
N GLU A 60 13.13 -8.38 -28.95
CA GLU A 60 12.06 -7.89 -29.84
C GLU A 60 11.58 -6.47 -29.45
N THR A 61 12.29 -5.84 -28.51
CA THR A 61 11.93 -4.57 -27.85
C THR A 61 13.00 -3.52 -28.15
N GLU A 62 12.60 -2.25 -28.27
CA GLU A 62 13.47 -1.14 -28.62
C GLU A 62 14.04 -0.44 -27.36
N ASP A 63 15.24 0.15 -27.47
CA ASP A 63 15.89 0.86 -26.35
C ASP A 63 14.99 1.98 -25.78
N GLY A 64 14.67 1.90 -24.49
CA GLY A 64 13.95 2.95 -23.77
C GLY A 64 14.80 4.21 -23.55
N ARG A 65 14.89 5.09 -24.56
CA ARG A 65 15.67 6.34 -24.52
C ARG A 65 14.77 7.57 -24.35
N VAL A 66 15.01 8.36 -23.30
CA VAL A 66 14.39 9.68 -23.13
C VAL A 66 15.22 10.72 -23.87
N ALA A 67 14.62 11.39 -24.86
CA ALA A 67 15.28 12.46 -25.61
C ALA A 67 15.37 13.75 -24.76
N PRO A 68 16.51 14.46 -24.75
CA PRO A 68 16.63 15.75 -24.06
C PRO A 68 15.84 16.83 -24.81
N ASP A 69 14.72 17.26 -24.22
CA ASP A 69 13.90 18.39 -24.67
C ASP A 69 13.87 19.47 -23.58
N ARG A 70 13.92 20.74 -23.99
CA ARG A 70 13.74 21.90 -23.09
C ARG A 70 12.34 21.92 -22.46
N ARG A 71 11.35 21.30 -23.11
CA ARG A 71 9.97 21.17 -22.62
C ARG A 71 9.84 20.43 -21.28
N TRP A 72 10.76 19.50 -20.97
CA TRP A 72 10.75 18.79 -19.68
C TRP A 72 10.99 19.71 -18.47
N PHE A 73 11.61 20.87 -18.69
CA PHE A 73 12.01 21.82 -17.66
C PHE A 73 11.13 23.09 -17.66
N GLY A 74 10.03 23.10 -18.41
CA GLY A 74 9.04 24.18 -18.41
C GLY A 74 7.81 23.83 -17.57
N ASN A 75 7.15 24.83 -17.00
CA ASN A 75 5.91 24.64 -16.23
C ASN A 75 4.80 24.09 -17.15
N THR A 76 4.37 22.85 -16.92
CA THR A 76 3.39 22.15 -17.77
C THR A 76 1.93 22.44 -17.41
N ARG A 77 1.67 22.93 -16.19
CA ARG A 77 0.38 23.45 -15.73
C ARG A 77 0.64 24.64 -14.80
N VAL A 78 -0.13 25.72 -14.97
CA VAL A 78 -0.10 26.93 -14.14
C VAL A 78 -1.55 27.38 -13.95
N ILE A 79 -1.87 28.00 -12.80
CA ILE A 79 -3.17 28.60 -12.49
C ILE A 79 -2.92 29.98 -11.87
N SER A 80 -3.78 30.96 -12.14
CA SER A 80 -3.74 32.26 -11.46
C SER A 80 -4.35 32.18 -10.07
N GLN A 81 -3.96 33.08 -9.17
CA GLN A 81 -4.50 33.10 -7.81
C GLN A 81 -6.01 33.40 -7.80
N ASP A 82 -6.46 34.30 -8.66
CA ASP A 82 -7.86 34.72 -8.73
C ASP A 82 -8.76 33.58 -9.24
N ALA A 83 -8.31 32.83 -10.26
CA ALA A 83 -9.01 31.64 -10.73
C ALA A 83 -9.03 30.53 -9.67
N LEU A 84 -7.97 30.39 -8.85
CA LEU A 84 -7.94 29.46 -7.74
C LEU A 84 -8.92 29.86 -6.61
N ASN A 85 -9.01 31.16 -6.29
CA ASN A 85 -9.95 31.68 -5.29
C ASN A 85 -11.41 31.48 -5.73
N HIS A 86 -11.77 31.94 -6.94
CA HIS A 86 -13.09 31.73 -7.53
C HIS A 86 -13.48 30.25 -7.58
N PHE A 87 -12.52 29.36 -7.87
CA PHE A 87 -12.77 27.92 -7.87
C PHE A 87 -12.97 27.35 -6.45
N ARG A 88 -12.26 27.86 -5.43
CA ARG A 88 -12.48 27.48 -4.02
C ARG A 88 -13.88 27.87 -3.57
N GLU A 89 -14.33 29.08 -3.89
CA GLU A 89 -15.68 29.57 -3.58
C GLU A 89 -16.76 28.76 -4.32
N SER A 90 -16.63 28.62 -5.65
CA SER A 90 -17.56 27.84 -6.49
C SER A 90 -17.66 26.37 -6.10
N LEU A 91 -16.56 25.77 -5.62
CA LEU A 91 -16.57 24.39 -5.13
C LEU A 91 -17.07 24.30 -3.69
N ALA A 92 -16.79 25.27 -2.81
CA ALA A 92 -17.31 25.30 -1.46
C ALA A 92 -18.85 25.29 -1.46
N GLU A 93 -19.46 26.23 -2.20
CA GLU A 93 -20.93 26.33 -2.37
C GLU A 93 -21.55 24.97 -2.73
N LYS A 94 -20.98 24.30 -3.74
CA LYS A 94 -21.54 23.08 -4.33
C LYS A 94 -21.11 21.80 -3.60
N SER A 95 -20.04 21.83 -2.80
CA SER A 95 -19.54 20.66 -2.06
C SER A 95 -20.48 20.16 -0.95
N HIS A 96 -21.45 20.99 -0.56
CA HIS A 96 -22.50 20.67 0.41
C HIS A 96 -23.84 20.26 -0.21
N ASP A 97 -24.04 20.43 -1.52
CA ASP A 97 -25.24 19.97 -2.22
C ASP A 97 -25.09 18.49 -2.65
N PRO A 98 -25.87 17.55 -2.07
CA PRO A 98 -25.78 16.13 -2.40
C PRO A 98 -26.31 15.78 -3.80
N TYR A 99 -27.00 16.71 -4.50
CA TYR A 99 -27.47 16.52 -5.87
C TYR A 99 -26.48 17.04 -6.92
N SER A 100 -25.44 17.81 -6.53
CA SER A 100 -24.47 18.36 -7.48
C SER A 100 -23.33 17.38 -7.81
N VAL A 101 -23.02 17.23 -9.10
CA VAL A 101 -22.09 16.18 -9.60
C VAL A 101 -20.91 16.78 -10.35
N VAL A 102 -19.69 16.61 -9.80
CA VAL A 102 -18.44 17.05 -10.45
C VAL A 102 -17.89 15.95 -11.36
N LEU A 103 -18.23 16.02 -12.65
CA LEU A 103 -17.88 15.02 -13.67
C LEU A 103 -16.38 14.90 -14.00
N ARG A 104 -15.70 16.03 -14.29
CA ARG A 104 -14.35 16.04 -14.91
C ARG A 104 -13.20 16.30 -13.93
N ARG A 105 -13.21 15.67 -12.75
CA ARG A 105 -12.20 15.89 -11.67
C ARG A 105 -10.74 15.79 -12.12
N ASN A 106 -10.40 14.91 -13.08
CA ASN A 106 -9.03 14.68 -13.53
C ASN A 106 -8.34 15.87 -14.24
N LYS A 107 -9.10 16.88 -14.71
CA LYS A 107 -8.55 18.13 -15.25
C LYS A 107 -8.32 19.19 -14.16
N LEU A 108 -8.89 19.03 -12.96
CA LEU A 108 -8.93 20.04 -11.90
C LEU A 108 -7.82 19.84 -10.85
N PRO A 109 -7.19 20.92 -10.33
CA PRO A 109 -6.09 20.81 -9.37
C PRO A 109 -6.60 20.63 -7.92
N MET A 110 -7.35 19.54 -7.66
CA MET A 110 -8.08 19.33 -6.39
C MET A 110 -7.21 19.51 -5.13
N GLY A 111 -5.93 19.15 -5.16
CA GLY A 111 -4.99 19.34 -4.05
C GLY A 111 -4.59 20.79 -3.73
N LEU A 112 -4.92 21.76 -4.60
CA LEU A 112 -4.80 23.20 -4.32
C LEU A 112 -6.11 23.80 -3.78
N ILE A 113 -7.22 23.07 -3.87
CA ILE A 113 -8.57 23.51 -3.52
C ILE A 113 -8.96 22.94 -2.16
N GLN A 114 -8.61 21.67 -1.91
CA GLN A 114 -8.75 21.00 -0.62
C GLN A 114 -7.61 21.38 0.32
N GLU A 115 -7.59 22.64 0.80
CA GLU A 115 -6.88 22.92 2.04
C GLU A 115 -7.62 22.20 3.19
N PRO A 116 -7.00 21.26 3.91
CA PRO A 116 -7.63 20.64 5.08
C PRO A 116 -7.75 21.72 6.15
N ASN A 117 -8.97 22.06 6.62
CA ASN A 117 -9.29 23.23 7.45
C ASN A 117 -8.24 23.62 8.51
N LEU A 118 -7.23 24.40 8.09
CA LEU A 118 -6.03 24.69 8.88
C LEU A 118 -6.29 25.67 10.02
N GLY A 119 -7.43 26.38 9.99
CA GLY A 119 -7.85 27.32 11.03
C GLY A 119 -8.02 26.72 12.43
N LYS A 120 -8.15 25.38 12.56
CA LYS A 120 -8.00 24.68 13.85
C LYS A 120 -6.68 23.90 13.94
N ALA A 121 -6.28 23.22 12.87
CA ALA A 121 -5.09 22.36 12.88
C ALA A 121 -3.75 23.12 13.10
N LYS A 122 -3.57 24.33 12.57
CA LYS A 122 -2.32 25.10 12.74
C LYS A 122 -2.22 25.87 14.07
N GLY A 123 -3.33 26.02 14.79
CA GLY A 123 -3.36 26.60 16.14
C GLY A 123 -3.29 25.58 17.27
N MET A 124 -3.69 24.32 17.01
CA MET A 124 -3.77 23.25 18.02
C MET A 124 -3.03 21.95 17.67
N ALA A 125 -2.31 21.88 16.54
CA ALA A 125 -1.11 21.05 16.49
C ALA A 125 -0.07 21.70 17.41
N GLY A 126 -0.20 21.43 18.71
CA GLY A 126 0.53 22.13 19.77
C GLY A 126 2.03 22.17 19.47
N ASN A 127 2.62 23.37 19.61
CA ASN A 127 4.03 23.66 19.31
C ASN A 127 4.90 22.45 19.65
N HIS A 128 5.59 21.89 18.64
CA HIS A 128 6.17 20.56 18.68
C HIS A 128 7.20 20.46 19.81
N ILE A 129 6.75 20.09 21.01
CA ILE A 129 7.44 20.42 22.26
C ILE A 129 8.79 19.70 22.38
N VAL A 130 8.97 18.61 21.65
CA VAL A 130 10.23 17.86 21.50
C VAL A 130 11.34 18.69 20.85
N ASP A 131 10.99 19.72 20.06
CA ASP A 131 11.95 20.63 19.40
C ASP A 131 12.46 21.74 20.37
N THR A 132 11.71 22.01 21.45
CA THR A 132 12.03 23.06 22.44
C THR A 132 12.45 22.51 23.81
N GLU A 133 11.87 21.38 24.22
CA GLU A 133 12.13 20.64 25.44
C GLU A 133 12.31 19.14 25.08
N PRO A 134 13.48 18.73 24.54
CA PRO A 134 13.73 17.35 24.17
C PRO A 134 13.71 16.45 25.42
N PHE A 135 13.32 15.18 25.25
CA PHE A 135 13.03 14.28 26.38
C PHE A 135 14.19 14.14 27.39
N SER A 136 15.44 14.18 26.96
CA SER A 136 16.65 14.13 27.80
C SER A 136 16.78 15.29 28.79
N ASP A 137 16.26 16.44 28.40
CA ASP A 137 16.41 17.74 29.09
C ASP A 137 15.16 18.02 29.93
N THR A 138 14.04 17.36 29.59
CA THR A 138 12.78 17.35 30.34
C THR A 138 12.81 16.30 31.47
N PHE A 139 13.36 15.10 31.22
CA PHE A 139 13.40 13.98 32.18
C PHE A 139 14.69 13.15 32.06
N GLY A 140 15.22 12.71 33.20
CA GLY A 140 16.43 11.88 33.29
C GLY A 140 17.60 12.58 34.00
N PRO A 141 18.83 12.03 33.94
CA PRO A 141 19.99 12.56 34.66
C PRO A 141 20.42 13.95 34.20
N ASN A 142 20.13 14.31 32.94
CA ASN A 142 20.43 15.62 32.35
C ASN A 142 19.21 16.57 32.39
N ALA A 143 18.18 16.29 33.21
CA ALA A 143 16.95 17.09 33.22
C ALA A 143 17.20 18.54 33.67
N HIS A 144 17.18 19.47 32.72
CA HIS A 144 17.28 20.91 32.93
C HIS A 144 15.95 21.53 33.37
N ARG A 145 14.80 20.94 33.02
CA ARG A 145 13.48 21.50 33.39
C ARG A 145 13.22 21.42 34.90
N LYS A 146 13.17 22.57 35.59
CA LYS A 146 12.99 22.66 37.06
C LYS A 146 11.60 23.13 37.52
N ARG A 147 10.73 23.56 36.60
CA ARG A 147 9.33 23.97 36.88
C ARG A 147 8.41 23.44 35.78
N PRO A 148 7.15 23.11 36.08
CA PRO A 148 6.16 22.80 35.06
C PRO A 148 5.63 24.09 34.42
N ASN A 149 5.48 24.09 33.10
CA ASN A 149 4.82 25.18 32.37
C ASN A 149 3.30 25.00 32.47
N ILE A 150 2.73 25.29 33.64
CA ILE A 150 1.28 25.33 33.85
C ILE A 150 0.71 26.68 33.40
N ASN A 151 -0.41 26.66 32.69
CA ASN A 151 -1.09 27.87 32.22
C ASN A 151 -2.08 28.39 33.29
N VAL A 152 -1.58 28.56 34.52
CA VAL A 152 -2.36 28.89 35.72
C VAL A 152 -1.56 29.89 36.56
N SER A 153 -2.21 30.98 36.97
CA SER A 153 -1.59 32.13 37.65
C SER A 153 -1.70 32.11 39.17
N SER A 154 -2.70 31.42 39.73
CA SER A 154 -2.98 31.40 41.17
C SER A 154 -3.36 30.01 41.71
N PHE A 155 -3.20 29.81 43.02
CA PHE A 155 -3.65 28.58 43.68
C PHE A 155 -5.18 28.41 43.69
N GLU A 156 -5.94 29.51 43.62
CA GLU A 156 -7.40 29.48 43.55
C GLU A 156 -7.88 29.03 42.17
N GLU A 157 -7.27 29.56 41.10
CA GLU A 157 -7.47 29.12 39.72
C GLU A 157 -7.05 27.64 39.53
N LEU A 158 -5.95 27.22 40.14
CA LEU A 158 -5.54 25.81 40.17
C LEU A 158 -6.57 24.92 40.89
N GLY A 159 -7.14 25.43 41.99
CA GLY A 159 -8.23 24.77 42.73
C GLY A 159 -9.53 24.68 41.92
N GLN A 160 -9.86 25.71 41.13
CA GLN A 160 -11.01 25.70 40.22
C GLN A 160 -10.82 24.70 39.07
N VAL A 161 -9.63 24.65 38.44
CA VAL A 161 -9.31 23.65 37.41
C VAL A 161 -9.30 22.23 37.99
N GLY A 162 -8.77 22.04 39.19
CA GLY A 162 -8.79 20.75 39.89
C GLY A 162 -10.22 20.30 40.29
N ALA A 163 -11.05 21.22 40.77
CA ALA A 163 -12.46 20.96 41.03
C ALA A 163 -13.24 20.68 39.74
N GLY A 164 -12.90 21.38 38.64
CA GLY A 164 -13.38 21.12 37.29
C GLY A 164 -13.11 19.69 36.86
N ALA A 165 -11.85 19.25 36.92
CA ALA A 165 -11.47 17.87 36.62
C ALA A 165 -12.20 16.84 37.52
N ILE A 166 -12.36 17.11 38.82
CA ILE A 166 -13.13 16.24 39.74
C ILE A 166 -14.63 16.21 39.38
N THR A 167 -15.19 17.27 38.80
CA THR A 167 -16.56 17.27 38.26
C THR A 167 -16.66 16.64 36.88
N GLU A 168 -15.64 16.74 36.02
CA GLU A 168 -15.59 16.04 34.73
C GLU A 168 -15.43 14.52 34.93
N ASP A 169 -14.53 14.06 35.81
CA ASP A 169 -14.43 12.65 36.24
C ASP A 169 -15.78 12.12 36.79
N ARG A 170 -16.56 12.99 37.47
CA ARG A 170 -17.91 12.67 37.99
C ARG A 170 -19.02 12.74 36.95
N LEU A 171 -18.80 13.41 35.82
CA LEU A 171 -19.74 13.49 34.70
C LEU A 171 -19.48 12.39 33.68
N ASP A 172 -18.22 12.06 33.38
CA ASP A 172 -17.85 10.90 32.57
C ASP A 172 -18.22 9.59 33.26
N SER A 173 -18.16 9.50 34.60
CA SER A 173 -18.73 8.38 35.36
C SER A 173 -20.26 8.40 35.50
N SER A 174 -20.94 9.39 34.91
CA SER A 174 -22.39 9.38 34.67
C SER A 174 -22.79 8.92 33.25
N ALA A 175 -21.82 8.80 32.34
CA ALA A 175 -21.98 7.96 31.16
C ALA A 175 -21.97 6.47 31.59
N PRO A 176 -22.71 5.57 30.92
CA PRO A 176 -22.96 4.20 31.41
C PRO A 176 -21.79 3.24 31.19
N THR A 177 -20.62 3.53 31.76
CA THR A 177 -19.72 2.47 32.25
C THR A 177 -20.27 1.94 33.57
N PRO A 178 -20.37 0.61 33.78
CA PRO A 178 -20.90 0.06 35.03
C PRO A 178 -19.95 0.40 36.19
N SER A 179 -20.36 1.31 37.07
CA SER A 179 -19.55 1.71 38.21
C SER A 179 -19.32 0.52 39.15
N LEU A 180 -18.12 0.43 39.71
CA LEU A 180 -17.71 -0.69 40.57
C LEU A 180 -18.60 -0.79 41.82
N ASP A 181 -19.23 0.32 42.23
CA ASP A 181 -20.20 0.37 43.32
C ASP A 181 -21.57 -0.26 42.98
N HIS A 182 -21.95 -0.37 41.70
CA HIS A 182 -23.13 -1.16 41.31
C HIS A 182 -22.89 -2.66 41.52
N ILE A 183 -21.65 -3.12 41.28
CA ILE A 183 -21.22 -4.49 41.57
C ILE A 183 -21.13 -4.71 43.09
N LYS A 184 -20.62 -3.74 43.86
CA LYS A 184 -20.65 -3.82 45.33
C LYS A 184 -22.06 -3.86 45.90
N ASN A 185 -23.01 -3.08 45.37
CA ASN A 185 -24.38 -3.03 45.89
C ASN A 185 -25.12 -4.36 45.69
N LEU A 186 -24.91 -5.06 44.57
CA LEU A 186 -25.41 -6.43 44.37
C LEU A 186 -24.82 -7.41 45.40
N ASN A 187 -23.53 -7.26 45.74
CA ASN A 187 -22.87 -8.11 46.75
C ASN A 187 -23.26 -7.73 48.19
N MET A 188 -23.56 -6.47 48.48
CA MET A 188 -23.96 -6.01 49.82
C MET A 188 -25.33 -6.56 50.24
N SER A 189 -26.27 -6.76 49.31
CA SER A 189 -27.56 -7.43 49.60
C SER A 189 -27.44 -8.90 50.01
N ALA A 190 -26.25 -9.50 49.96
CA ALA A 190 -25.98 -10.85 50.46
C ALA A 190 -25.21 -10.87 51.81
N ALA A 191 -24.84 -9.71 52.36
CA ALA A 191 -23.84 -9.59 53.42
C ALA A 191 -24.38 -9.33 54.85
N GLU A 192 -25.70 -9.27 55.06
CA GLU A 192 -26.31 -9.04 56.40
C GLU A 192 -26.25 -10.27 57.35
N ALA A 193 -25.33 -11.21 57.13
CA ALA A 193 -25.39 -12.56 57.70
C ALA A 193 -24.13 -13.05 58.46
N SER A 194 -23.21 -12.18 58.90
CA SER A 194 -22.28 -12.48 59.99
C SER A 194 -21.61 -11.21 60.58
N GLY A 195 -21.11 -11.31 61.82
CA GLY A 195 -20.50 -10.21 62.56
C GLY A 195 -19.02 -9.95 62.21
N PRO A 196 -18.43 -8.85 62.72
CA PRO A 196 -17.08 -8.41 62.36
C PRO A 196 -15.99 -9.33 62.93
N ILE A 197 -14.93 -9.53 62.14
CA ILE A 197 -13.68 -10.22 62.51
C ILE A 197 -12.50 -9.35 62.03
N ASP A 198 -11.43 -9.25 62.82
CA ASP A 198 -10.26 -8.42 62.54
C ASP A 198 -9.51 -8.84 61.25
N LEU A 199 -9.08 -7.85 60.47
CA LEU A 199 -8.52 -8.03 59.12
C LEU A 199 -6.99 -8.12 59.05
N ASP A 200 -6.28 -8.11 60.18
CA ASP A 200 -4.80 -8.10 60.22
C ASP A 200 -4.14 -9.49 60.04
N LYS A 201 -4.92 -10.58 59.89
CA LYS A 201 -4.40 -11.95 59.71
C LYS A 201 -5.26 -12.84 58.82
N VAL A 202 -5.13 -12.70 57.50
CA VAL A 202 -5.47 -13.74 56.53
C VAL A 202 -4.35 -13.82 55.49
N ASP A 203 -3.73 -14.99 55.33
CA ASP A 203 -2.70 -15.21 54.30
C ASP A 203 -3.30 -15.16 52.89
N ALA A 204 -2.52 -14.68 51.91
CA ALA A 204 -3.00 -14.41 50.55
C ALA A 204 -3.45 -15.66 49.76
N ASP A 205 -3.16 -16.86 50.27
CA ASP A 205 -3.40 -18.15 49.60
C ASP A 205 -4.83 -18.70 49.82
N GLN A 206 -5.73 -17.97 50.51
CA GLN A 206 -7.12 -18.38 50.76
C GLN A 206 -8.17 -17.35 50.32
N ILE A 207 -8.02 -16.79 49.12
CA ILE A 207 -9.13 -16.12 48.41
C ILE A 207 -9.96 -17.20 47.67
N PRO A 208 -11.22 -17.48 48.05
CA PRO A 208 -12.02 -18.48 47.37
C PRO A 208 -12.56 -17.95 46.05
N PHE A 209 -12.23 -18.65 44.96
CA PHE A 209 -12.86 -18.55 43.64
C PHE A 209 -12.73 -17.17 42.93
N ASP A 210 -11.66 -17.02 42.13
CA ASP A 210 -11.51 -15.89 41.22
C ASP A 210 -12.61 -15.89 40.15
N LEU A 211 -13.45 -14.85 40.13
CA LEU A 211 -14.50 -14.67 39.12
C LEU A 211 -13.95 -14.39 37.71
N GLY A 212 -12.65 -14.15 37.56
CA GLY A 212 -11.96 -14.00 36.29
C GLY A 212 -11.89 -15.29 35.44
N ASP A 213 -12.04 -16.47 36.05
CA ASP A 213 -11.89 -17.74 35.32
C ASP A 213 -13.18 -18.25 34.65
N LEU A 214 -14.31 -17.53 34.81
CA LEU A 214 -15.47 -17.60 33.91
C LEU A 214 -15.12 -16.92 32.58
N LYS A 215 -14.20 -17.54 31.85
CA LYS A 215 -13.77 -17.13 30.50
C LYS A 215 -14.99 -17.01 29.59
N ASN A 216 -15.34 -15.77 29.22
CA ASN A 216 -16.34 -15.47 28.20
C ASN A 216 -16.14 -16.42 27.00
N THR A 217 -17.16 -17.19 26.68
CA THR A 217 -17.07 -18.24 25.65
C THR A 217 -16.63 -17.65 24.31
N ASN A 218 -15.78 -18.38 23.59
CA ASN A 218 -15.12 -17.85 22.39
C ASN A 218 -16.13 -17.34 21.35
N ARG A 219 -16.31 -16.01 21.26
CA ARG A 219 -17.30 -15.31 20.41
C ARG A 219 -17.42 -15.98 19.04
N GLU A 220 -18.58 -16.60 18.80
CA GLU A 220 -18.76 -17.61 17.76
C GLU A 220 -18.25 -17.17 16.38
N ALA A 221 -17.73 -18.12 15.61
CA ALA A 221 -17.43 -17.90 14.20
C ALA A 221 -18.67 -17.56 13.35
N ALA A 222 -19.89 -17.74 13.89
CA ALA A 222 -21.14 -17.34 13.25
C ALA A 222 -21.26 -15.81 13.11
N TYR A 223 -20.97 -15.04 14.18
CA TYR A 223 -21.05 -13.57 14.18
C TYR A 223 -19.97 -12.91 13.30
N ARG A 224 -18.85 -13.61 13.06
CA ARG A 224 -17.77 -13.15 12.17
C ARG A 224 -18.10 -13.26 10.67
N LYS A 225 -19.31 -13.71 10.30
CA LYS A 225 -19.76 -13.86 8.90
C LYS A 225 -20.18 -12.49 8.34
N GLY A 226 -19.28 -11.86 7.60
CA GLY A 226 -19.48 -10.55 6.95
C GLY A 226 -18.23 -9.68 6.95
N THR A 227 -17.33 -9.90 7.92
CA THR A 227 -16.04 -9.19 8.08
C THR A 227 -14.88 -9.89 7.35
N SER A 228 -15.13 -11.00 6.65
CA SER A 228 -14.09 -11.80 5.99
C SER A 228 -13.35 -11.01 4.90
N LYS A 229 -12.00 -11.07 4.91
CA LYS A 229 -11.11 -10.48 3.89
C LYS A 229 -11.55 -10.81 2.46
N ARG A 230 -12.10 -12.00 2.22
CA ARG A 230 -12.63 -12.41 0.90
C ARG A 230 -13.83 -11.56 0.45
N ILE A 231 -14.77 -11.28 1.36
CA ILE A 231 -15.96 -10.48 1.05
C ILE A 231 -15.58 -9.01 0.84
N TRP A 232 -14.67 -8.48 1.66
CA TRP A 232 -14.15 -7.12 1.49
C TRP A 232 -13.34 -6.95 0.20
N ALA A 233 -12.60 -7.97 -0.24
CA ALA A 233 -11.94 -7.96 -1.55
C ALA A 233 -12.95 -7.95 -2.72
N GLU A 234 -14.11 -8.60 -2.60
CA GLU A 234 -15.19 -8.49 -3.60
C GLU A 234 -15.83 -7.09 -3.57
N LEU A 235 -16.11 -6.54 -2.37
CA LEU A 235 -16.62 -5.17 -2.22
C LEU A 235 -15.72 -4.15 -2.92
N TYR A 236 -14.41 -4.20 -2.70
CA TYR A 236 -13.49 -3.24 -3.31
C TYR A 236 -13.39 -3.39 -4.83
N LYS A 237 -13.57 -4.61 -5.40
CA LYS A 237 -13.70 -4.79 -6.86
C LYS A 237 -14.98 -4.15 -7.41
N VAL A 238 -16.11 -4.33 -6.72
CA VAL A 238 -17.40 -3.71 -7.10
C VAL A 238 -17.27 -2.19 -7.06
N ILE A 239 -16.72 -1.62 -5.98
CA ILE A 239 -16.47 -0.18 -5.83
C ILE A 239 -15.52 0.33 -6.93
N ASP A 240 -14.39 -0.34 -7.19
CA ASP A 240 -13.43 0.13 -8.19
C ASP A 240 -13.97 0.06 -9.62
N SER A 241 -14.78 -0.96 -9.93
CA SER A 241 -15.35 -1.19 -11.28
C SER A 241 -16.65 -0.42 -11.58
N SER A 242 -17.28 0.20 -10.57
CA SER A 242 -18.53 0.97 -10.74
C SER A 242 -18.28 2.47 -10.91
N ASP A 243 -19.05 3.12 -11.78
CA ASP A 243 -19.10 4.58 -11.89
C ASP A 243 -20.11 5.17 -10.88
N VAL A 244 -21.21 4.45 -10.66
CA VAL A 244 -22.30 4.78 -9.73
C VAL A 244 -22.46 3.66 -8.69
N ILE A 245 -22.65 4.02 -7.43
CA ILE A 245 -22.78 3.11 -6.30
C ILE A 245 -24.17 3.31 -5.68
N ILE A 246 -24.98 2.24 -5.67
CA ILE A 246 -26.27 2.19 -4.97
C ILE A 246 -26.05 1.51 -3.62
N HIS A 247 -26.28 2.22 -2.52
CA HIS A 247 -26.28 1.66 -1.18
C HIS A 247 -27.71 1.25 -0.80
N VAL A 248 -27.93 -0.05 -0.62
CA VAL A 248 -29.26 -0.60 -0.32
C VAL A 248 -29.43 -0.78 1.19
N LEU A 249 -30.46 -0.16 1.74
CA LEU A 249 -30.82 -0.14 3.16
C LEU A 249 -32.11 -0.93 3.40
N ASP A 250 -32.34 -1.37 4.64
CA ASP A 250 -33.61 -1.97 5.08
C ASP A 250 -34.49 -0.88 5.70
N SER A 251 -35.67 -0.60 5.14
CA SER A 251 -36.53 0.53 5.57
C SER A 251 -37.05 0.42 7.02
N ARG A 252 -36.90 -0.74 7.65
CA ARG A 252 -37.24 -0.98 9.07
C ARG A 252 -36.18 -0.47 10.04
N ASP A 253 -34.92 -0.38 9.60
CA ASP A 253 -33.79 0.16 10.37
C ASP A 253 -32.72 0.71 9.39
N PRO A 254 -32.92 1.92 8.82
CA PRO A 254 -32.00 2.47 7.84
C PRO A 254 -30.63 2.78 8.42
N GLU A 255 -30.57 3.48 9.56
CA GLU A 255 -29.31 3.83 10.24
C GLU A 255 -28.53 2.58 10.67
N GLY A 256 -29.19 1.59 11.27
CA GLY A 256 -28.54 0.35 11.67
C GLY A 256 -28.02 -0.50 10.51
N THR A 257 -28.47 -0.23 9.26
CA THR A 257 -27.96 -0.87 8.04
C THR A 257 -27.06 0.03 7.17
N LEU A 258 -26.76 1.27 7.61
CA LEU A 258 -25.96 2.26 6.87
C LEU A 258 -24.45 2.08 7.13
N CYS A 259 -23.68 1.60 6.14
CA CYS A 259 -22.23 1.41 6.34
C CYS A 259 -21.42 2.71 6.21
N HIS A 260 -21.51 3.61 7.21
CA HIS A 260 -20.78 4.91 7.24
C HIS A 260 -19.30 4.78 6.85
N SER A 261 -18.58 3.78 7.37
CA SER A 261 -17.16 3.57 7.09
C SER A 261 -16.85 3.35 5.59
N VAL A 262 -17.73 2.67 4.86
CA VAL A 262 -17.58 2.46 3.41
C VAL A 262 -17.90 3.75 2.64
N LEU A 263 -18.93 4.49 3.08
CA LEU A 263 -19.30 5.78 2.49
C LEU A 263 -18.21 6.84 2.70
N GLU A 264 -17.58 6.86 3.87
CA GLU A 264 -16.40 7.68 4.15
C GLU A 264 -15.21 7.32 3.26
N THR A 265 -14.88 6.03 3.10
CA THR A 265 -13.80 5.59 2.21
C THR A 265 -14.07 6.00 0.76
N VAL A 266 -15.30 5.84 0.26
CA VAL A 266 -15.69 6.32 -1.08
C VAL A 266 -15.57 7.85 -1.17
N ARG A 267 -16.05 8.61 -0.18
CA ARG A 267 -15.96 10.08 -0.15
C ARG A 267 -14.51 10.60 -0.08
N LYS A 268 -13.63 9.89 0.63
CA LYS A 268 -12.20 10.25 0.82
C LYS A 268 -11.34 9.83 -0.39
N GLU A 269 -11.37 8.56 -0.78
CA GLU A 269 -10.49 8.02 -1.82
C GLU A 269 -11.06 8.16 -3.24
N ARG A 270 -12.37 7.90 -3.40
CA ARG A 270 -13.01 7.67 -4.71
C ARG A 270 -14.11 8.68 -5.02
N SER A 271 -13.91 9.93 -4.59
CA SER A 271 -14.88 11.03 -4.64
C SER A 271 -15.48 11.38 -6.01
N HIS A 272 -14.99 10.80 -7.11
CA HIS A 272 -15.58 10.91 -8.45
C HIS A 272 -16.75 9.95 -8.69
N LYS A 273 -16.95 8.94 -7.83
CA LYS A 273 -18.03 7.96 -7.93
C LYS A 273 -19.29 8.50 -7.24
N GLN A 274 -20.43 8.31 -7.88
CA GLN A 274 -21.71 8.85 -7.38
C GLN A 274 -22.34 7.86 -6.41
N VAL A 275 -22.95 8.35 -5.33
CA VAL A 275 -23.56 7.52 -4.28
C VAL A 275 -25.03 7.85 -4.17
N ILE A 276 -25.88 6.83 -4.27
CA ILE A 276 -27.33 6.89 -4.16
C ILE A 276 -27.76 5.95 -3.03
N LEU A 277 -28.68 6.36 -2.16
CA LEU A 277 -29.29 5.47 -1.17
C LEU A 277 -30.61 4.91 -1.71
N VAL A 278 -30.89 3.64 -1.45
CA VAL A 278 -32.18 3.01 -1.76
C VAL A 278 -32.73 2.35 -0.51
N LEU A 279 -33.81 2.92 0.03
CA LEU A 279 -34.62 2.30 1.09
C LEU A 279 -35.46 1.19 0.44
N ASN A 280 -35.09 -0.06 0.71
CA ASN A 280 -35.81 -1.23 0.21
C ASN A 280 -36.67 -1.86 1.33
N LYS A 281 -37.68 -2.63 0.93
CA LYS A 281 -38.70 -3.26 1.80
C LYS A 281 -39.73 -2.30 2.42
N VAL A 282 -40.02 -1.20 1.71
CA VAL A 282 -40.99 -0.18 2.15
C VAL A 282 -42.42 -0.72 2.35
N ASP A 283 -42.70 -1.93 1.85
CA ASP A 283 -43.91 -2.72 2.12
C ASP A 283 -44.02 -3.25 3.56
N LEU A 284 -42.92 -3.28 4.32
CA LEU A 284 -42.87 -3.77 5.70
C LEU A 284 -43.01 -2.67 6.76
N VAL A 285 -43.21 -1.40 6.37
CA VAL A 285 -43.29 -0.23 7.25
C VAL A 285 -44.48 0.67 6.86
N PRO A 286 -44.96 1.57 7.73
CA PRO A 286 -45.95 2.57 7.35
C PRO A 286 -45.42 3.52 6.26
N THR A 287 -46.31 4.03 5.39
CA THR A 287 -45.93 4.93 4.29
C THR A 287 -45.33 6.25 4.79
N TRP A 288 -45.84 6.81 5.90
CA TRP A 288 -45.32 8.03 6.51
C TRP A 288 -43.90 7.83 7.08
N VAL A 289 -43.58 6.63 7.58
CA VAL A 289 -42.23 6.28 8.07
C VAL A 289 -41.24 6.33 6.90
N THR A 290 -41.63 5.79 5.74
CA THR A 290 -40.82 5.86 4.52
C THR A 290 -40.62 7.31 4.07
N ALA A 291 -41.68 8.13 4.03
CA ALA A 291 -41.57 9.54 3.67
C ALA A 291 -40.60 10.32 4.58
N LYS A 292 -40.72 10.16 5.91
CA LYS A 292 -39.84 10.83 6.88
C LYS A 292 -38.40 10.33 6.80
N TRP A 293 -38.15 9.03 6.55
CA TRP A 293 -36.79 8.52 6.30
C TRP A 293 -36.19 9.02 4.98
N VAL A 294 -36.94 9.09 3.88
CA VAL A 294 -36.47 9.70 2.61
C VAL A 294 -36.12 11.19 2.84
N LYS A 295 -36.98 11.95 3.53
CA LYS A 295 -36.78 13.38 3.85
C LYS A 295 -35.58 13.62 4.78
N HIS A 296 -35.25 12.65 5.64
CA HIS A 296 -34.05 12.69 6.48
C HIS A 296 -32.78 12.42 5.67
N LEU A 297 -32.71 11.25 5.02
CA LEU A 297 -31.50 10.78 4.33
C LEU A 297 -31.13 11.62 3.10
N SER A 298 -32.12 12.18 2.39
CA SER A 298 -31.92 13.08 1.23
C SER A 298 -31.12 14.35 1.54
N ARG A 299 -30.96 14.71 2.83
CA ARG A 299 -30.05 15.79 3.27
C ARG A 299 -28.57 15.44 3.09
N THR A 300 -28.23 14.15 2.91
CA THR A 300 -26.85 13.65 2.88
C THR A 300 -26.48 13.00 1.56
N TYR A 301 -27.42 12.28 0.94
CA TYR A 301 -27.28 11.59 -0.35
C TYR A 301 -28.65 11.45 -1.01
N PRO A 302 -28.77 11.53 -2.35
CA PRO A 302 -30.03 11.29 -3.04
C PRO A 302 -30.61 9.92 -2.66
N THR A 303 -31.82 9.90 -2.12
CA THR A 303 -32.45 8.70 -1.53
C THR A 303 -33.75 8.37 -2.27
N LEU A 304 -33.93 7.11 -2.67
CA LEU A 304 -35.16 6.61 -3.28
C LEU A 304 -35.81 5.51 -2.41
N ALA A 305 -37.14 5.44 -2.44
CA ALA A 305 -37.95 4.37 -1.86
C ALA A 305 -38.25 3.28 -2.91
N MET A 306 -38.11 2.00 -2.54
CA MET A 306 -38.30 0.88 -3.45
C MET A 306 -38.96 -0.35 -2.79
N HIS A 307 -39.90 -0.99 -3.49
CA HIS A 307 -40.37 -2.35 -3.17
C HIS A 307 -39.92 -3.33 -4.27
N SER A 308 -39.08 -4.30 -3.87
CA SER A 308 -38.41 -5.24 -4.79
C SER A 308 -39.21 -6.52 -5.03
N ASN A 309 -40.15 -6.47 -5.99
CA ASN A 309 -40.96 -7.62 -6.40
C ASN A 309 -41.14 -7.61 -7.93
N ILE A 310 -40.97 -8.77 -8.57
CA ILE A 310 -40.99 -8.91 -10.04
C ILE A 310 -42.35 -8.53 -10.65
N ASN A 311 -43.45 -8.78 -9.93
CA ASN A 311 -44.81 -8.62 -10.47
C ASN A 311 -45.51 -7.32 -10.02
N ASN A 312 -45.09 -6.74 -8.90
CA ASN A 312 -45.72 -5.58 -8.27
C ASN A 312 -44.64 -4.74 -7.58
N SER A 313 -43.93 -3.90 -8.34
CA SER A 313 -42.79 -3.11 -7.85
C SER A 313 -43.15 -1.65 -7.62
N PHE A 314 -42.62 -1.04 -6.56
CA PHE A 314 -42.68 0.42 -6.35
C PHE A 314 -41.30 1.05 -6.59
N GLY A 315 -41.24 2.24 -7.19
CA GLY A 315 -39.99 2.99 -7.43
C GLY A 315 -39.13 2.47 -8.59
N LYS A 316 -39.65 1.54 -9.40
CA LYS A 316 -38.97 0.98 -10.58
C LYS A 316 -38.71 2.08 -11.64
N GLY A 317 -39.70 2.93 -11.92
CA GLY A 317 -39.59 4.01 -12.91
C GLY A 317 -38.55 5.04 -12.49
N ALA A 318 -38.70 5.57 -11.28
CA ALA A 318 -37.78 6.57 -10.68
C ALA A 318 -36.30 6.10 -10.72
N LEU A 319 -36.01 4.85 -10.35
CA LEU A 319 -34.64 4.34 -10.39
C LEU A 319 -34.11 4.15 -11.82
N ILE A 320 -34.94 3.74 -12.78
CA ILE A 320 -34.55 3.66 -14.20
C ILE A 320 -34.30 5.06 -14.78
N GLN A 321 -35.14 6.05 -14.45
CA GLN A 321 -35.00 7.44 -14.86
C GLN A 321 -33.67 8.05 -14.35
N LEU A 322 -33.36 7.85 -13.06
CA LEU A 322 -32.10 8.31 -12.46
C LEU A 322 -30.87 7.65 -13.10
N LEU A 323 -30.92 6.34 -13.38
CA LEU A 323 -29.83 5.65 -14.08
C LEU A 323 -29.69 6.07 -15.56
N ARG A 324 -30.80 6.45 -16.24
CA ARG A 324 -30.75 7.07 -17.56
C ARG A 324 -30.07 8.45 -17.50
N GLN A 325 -30.36 9.28 -16.51
CA GLN A 325 -29.68 10.58 -16.30
C GLN A 325 -28.15 10.40 -16.15
N PHE A 326 -27.68 9.47 -15.30
CA PHE A 326 -26.25 9.17 -15.19
C PHE A 326 -25.63 8.63 -16.49
N SER A 327 -26.39 7.90 -17.31
CA SER A 327 -25.95 7.43 -18.64
C SER A 327 -25.81 8.57 -19.67
N VAL A 328 -26.54 9.67 -19.51
CA VAL A 328 -26.40 10.90 -20.32
C VAL A 328 -25.22 11.75 -19.81
N LEU A 329 -25.09 11.94 -18.49
CA LEU A 329 -23.97 12.66 -17.87
C LEU A 329 -22.60 12.03 -18.20
N HIS A 330 -22.57 10.70 -18.36
CA HIS A 330 -21.40 9.94 -18.80
C HIS A 330 -21.52 9.53 -20.29
N SER A 331 -21.80 10.49 -21.17
CA SER A 331 -21.77 10.30 -22.63
C SER A 331 -20.37 9.94 -23.16
N ASP A 332 -19.29 10.36 -22.47
CA ASP A 332 -17.91 9.94 -22.76
C ASP A 332 -17.68 8.42 -22.52
N ARG A 333 -18.56 7.79 -21.75
CA ARG A 333 -18.52 6.35 -21.46
C ARG A 333 -19.45 5.60 -22.41
N LYS A 334 -18.87 4.66 -23.16
CA LYS A 334 -19.63 3.75 -24.03
C LYS A 334 -20.66 2.91 -23.25
N GLN A 335 -20.35 2.59 -22.00
CA GLN A 335 -21.23 1.93 -21.02
C GLN A 335 -20.92 2.44 -19.60
N ILE A 336 -21.91 2.43 -18.71
CA ILE A 336 -21.74 2.71 -17.28
C ILE A 336 -21.93 1.45 -16.43
N SER A 337 -21.21 1.38 -15.30
CA SER A 337 -21.30 0.30 -14.32
C SER A 337 -21.89 0.79 -13.00
N VAL A 338 -22.92 0.09 -12.50
CA VAL A 338 -23.70 0.44 -11.32
C VAL A 338 -23.52 -0.64 -10.24
N GLY A 339 -22.79 -0.35 -9.17
CA GLY A 339 -22.51 -1.31 -8.10
C GLY A 339 -23.53 -1.25 -6.96
N LEU A 340 -24.16 -2.38 -6.60
CA LEU A 340 -25.08 -2.45 -5.46
C LEU A 340 -24.32 -2.91 -4.19
N ILE A 341 -24.31 -2.11 -3.13
CA ILE A 341 -23.65 -2.39 -1.84
C ILE A 341 -24.65 -2.32 -0.66
N GLY A 342 -24.21 -2.72 0.54
CA GLY A 342 -25.03 -2.73 1.77
C GLY A 342 -25.05 -4.09 2.48
N TYR A 343 -25.76 -4.17 3.61
CA TYR A 343 -25.81 -5.35 4.50
C TYR A 343 -26.32 -6.65 3.81
N PRO A 344 -26.11 -7.84 4.40
CA PRO A 344 -26.85 -9.05 4.03
C PRO A 344 -28.37 -8.82 4.09
N ASN A 345 -29.14 -9.60 3.33
CA ASN A 345 -30.62 -9.62 3.37
C ASN A 345 -31.38 -8.31 3.11
N VAL A 346 -30.73 -7.16 2.85
CA VAL A 346 -31.39 -5.89 2.44
C VAL A 346 -32.08 -5.96 1.07
N GLY A 347 -31.74 -6.95 0.24
CA GLY A 347 -32.45 -7.24 -1.03
C GLY A 347 -31.76 -6.78 -2.33
N LYS A 348 -30.45 -6.49 -2.34
CA LYS A 348 -29.67 -6.13 -3.55
C LYS A 348 -30.00 -6.96 -4.80
N SER A 349 -29.90 -8.28 -4.70
CA SER A 349 -30.19 -9.22 -5.80
C SER A 349 -31.67 -9.23 -6.21
N SER A 350 -32.59 -8.85 -5.31
CA SER A 350 -34.03 -8.68 -5.61
C SER A 350 -34.30 -7.39 -6.39
N ILE A 351 -33.58 -6.30 -6.10
CA ILE A 351 -33.64 -5.05 -6.89
C ILE A 351 -33.25 -5.34 -8.35
N ILE A 352 -32.14 -6.07 -8.56
CA ILE A 352 -31.68 -6.46 -9.90
C ILE A 352 -32.74 -7.28 -10.65
N ASN A 353 -33.34 -8.28 -9.99
CA ASN A 353 -34.41 -9.10 -10.58
C ASN A 353 -35.67 -8.29 -10.90
N THR A 354 -35.99 -7.30 -10.06
CA THR A 354 -37.15 -6.39 -10.24
C THR A 354 -36.94 -5.47 -11.43
N LEU A 355 -35.78 -4.81 -11.52
CA LEU A 355 -35.39 -3.96 -12.66
C LEU A 355 -35.33 -4.75 -13.98
N LYS A 356 -35.06 -6.06 -13.92
CA LYS A 356 -35.08 -6.95 -15.10
C LYS A 356 -36.42 -7.66 -15.37
N LYS A 357 -37.44 -7.48 -14.54
CA LYS A 357 -38.75 -8.18 -14.61
C LYS A 357 -38.63 -9.73 -14.70
N LYS A 358 -37.48 -10.29 -14.30
CA LYS A 358 -37.19 -11.75 -14.30
C LYS A 358 -36.07 -12.13 -13.34
N LYS A 359 -36.08 -13.38 -12.88
CA LYS A 359 -35.07 -13.94 -11.95
C LYS A 359 -33.75 -14.20 -12.68
N VAL A 360 -32.80 -13.28 -12.56
CA VAL A 360 -31.41 -13.41 -13.06
C VAL A 360 -30.47 -13.81 -11.92
N CYS A 361 -30.57 -13.12 -10.78
CA CYS A 361 -29.79 -13.38 -9.58
C CYS A 361 -30.51 -14.37 -8.65
N ASN A 362 -29.76 -15.25 -8.00
CA ASN A 362 -30.31 -16.07 -6.92
C ASN A 362 -30.72 -15.20 -5.72
N VAL A 363 -31.86 -15.54 -5.13
CA VAL A 363 -32.46 -14.85 -3.99
C VAL A 363 -33.03 -15.90 -3.03
N ALA A 364 -32.79 -15.69 -1.74
CA ALA A 364 -33.27 -16.53 -0.64
C ALA A 364 -33.38 -15.67 0.64
N PRO A 365 -34.23 -16.02 1.61
CA PRO A 365 -34.34 -15.29 2.89
C PRO A 365 -33.17 -15.56 3.86
N ILE A 366 -32.20 -16.39 3.47
CA ILE A 366 -31.02 -16.74 4.27
C ILE A 366 -29.80 -15.88 3.85
N PRO A 367 -29.03 -15.34 4.81
CA PRO A 367 -27.87 -14.52 4.48
C PRO A 367 -26.76 -15.34 3.83
N GLY A 368 -25.96 -14.69 2.98
CA GLY A 368 -24.81 -15.31 2.29
C GLY A 368 -25.16 -16.17 1.07
N GLU A 369 -26.31 -15.93 0.43
CA GLU A 369 -26.66 -16.55 -0.87
C GLU A 369 -25.73 -16.06 -2.00
N THR A 370 -25.70 -14.74 -2.24
CA THR A 370 -24.72 -14.10 -3.13
C THR A 370 -23.34 -14.13 -2.47
N LYS A 371 -22.42 -14.95 -3.02
CA LYS A 371 -21.08 -15.19 -2.45
C LYS A 371 -19.94 -14.49 -3.19
N VAL A 372 -20.15 -14.12 -4.45
CA VAL A 372 -19.17 -13.61 -5.42
C VAL A 372 -19.88 -12.54 -6.26
N TRP A 373 -19.17 -11.51 -6.72
CA TRP A 373 -19.76 -10.48 -7.58
C TRP A 373 -20.18 -11.01 -8.96
N GLN A 374 -21.18 -10.38 -9.58
CA GLN A 374 -21.69 -10.75 -10.91
C GLN A 374 -22.22 -9.54 -11.69
N TYR A 375 -21.96 -9.51 -13.00
CA TYR A 375 -22.45 -8.47 -13.92
C TYR A 375 -23.79 -8.86 -14.56
N VAL A 376 -24.75 -7.93 -14.55
CA VAL A 376 -26.06 -8.06 -15.20
C VAL A 376 -26.32 -6.84 -16.08
N ALA A 377 -26.34 -7.01 -17.39
CA ALA A 377 -26.63 -5.92 -18.33
C ALA A 377 -28.12 -5.53 -18.26
N LEU A 378 -28.45 -4.35 -17.72
CA LEU A 378 -29.81 -3.82 -17.64
C LEU A 378 -30.29 -3.33 -19.02
N MET A 379 -29.46 -2.52 -19.68
CA MET A 379 -29.65 -1.99 -21.04
C MET A 379 -28.30 -2.05 -21.78
N LYS A 380 -28.30 -1.83 -23.11
CA LYS A 380 -27.08 -1.86 -23.97
C LYS A 380 -25.92 -0.97 -23.46
N ARG A 381 -26.22 0.10 -22.71
CA ARG A 381 -25.24 1.00 -22.07
C ARG A 381 -25.15 0.89 -20.53
N ILE A 382 -26.00 0.13 -19.85
CA ILE A 382 -26.09 0.13 -18.37
C ILE A 382 -25.90 -1.28 -17.82
N TYR A 383 -24.83 -1.49 -17.05
CA TYR A 383 -24.51 -2.75 -16.39
C TYR A 383 -24.65 -2.61 -14.88
N MET A 384 -25.39 -3.51 -14.24
CA MET A 384 -25.45 -3.62 -12.78
C MET A 384 -24.45 -4.67 -12.27
N ILE A 385 -23.92 -4.45 -11.07
CA ILE A 385 -23.00 -5.37 -10.39
C ILE A 385 -23.60 -5.74 -9.04
N ASP A 386 -23.95 -7.01 -8.86
CA ASP A 386 -24.40 -7.56 -7.57
C ASP A 386 -23.18 -7.82 -6.66
N CYS A 387 -23.32 -7.63 -5.35
CA CYS A 387 -22.26 -7.76 -4.37
C CYS A 387 -22.68 -8.68 -3.21
N PRO A 388 -21.79 -9.53 -2.67
CA PRO A 388 -22.04 -10.16 -1.37
C PRO A 388 -22.35 -9.10 -0.28
N GLY A 389 -23.19 -9.46 0.68
CA GLY A 389 -23.51 -8.59 1.82
C GLY A 389 -22.30 -8.35 2.72
N ILE A 390 -22.10 -7.09 3.12
CA ILE A 390 -20.98 -6.64 3.94
C ILE A 390 -21.43 -6.28 5.35
N VAL A 391 -20.53 -6.40 6.33
CA VAL A 391 -20.77 -5.90 7.69
C VAL A 391 -19.50 -5.17 8.16
N PRO A 392 -19.58 -3.86 8.47
CA PRO A 392 -18.52 -3.12 9.14
C PRO A 392 -18.13 -3.78 10.47
N ALA A 393 -16.83 -3.80 10.78
CA ALA A 393 -16.35 -4.19 12.11
C ALA A 393 -16.49 -3.01 13.09
N SER A 394 -17.72 -2.62 13.40
CA SER A 394 -18.00 -1.66 14.46
C SER A 394 -17.63 -2.25 15.83
N LYS A 395 -17.22 -1.40 16.78
CA LYS A 395 -17.10 -1.79 18.19
C LYS A 395 -18.43 -1.70 18.94
N ASN A 396 -19.42 -1.02 18.36
CA ASN A 396 -20.67 -0.67 19.04
C ASN A 396 -21.83 -1.62 18.66
N ASP A 397 -21.71 -2.39 17.58
CA ASP A 397 -22.69 -3.44 17.22
C ASP A 397 -22.57 -4.63 18.18
N THR A 398 -23.65 -4.99 18.87
CA THR A 398 -23.70 -6.21 19.67
C THR A 398 -23.87 -7.45 18.79
N ASP A 399 -23.61 -8.65 19.34
CA ASP A 399 -23.93 -9.90 18.64
C ASP A 399 -25.44 -10.08 18.43
N THR A 400 -26.27 -9.60 19.37
CA THR A 400 -27.73 -9.56 19.23
C THR A 400 -28.17 -8.61 18.11
N ASP A 401 -27.59 -7.41 17.97
CA ASP A 401 -27.86 -6.51 16.83
C ASP A 401 -27.46 -7.18 15.50
N THR A 402 -26.33 -7.89 15.49
CA THR A 402 -25.86 -8.62 14.31
C THR A 402 -26.85 -9.72 13.88
N VAL A 403 -27.51 -10.39 14.84
CA VAL A 403 -28.60 -11.35 14.57
C VAL A 403 -29.88 -10.65 14.11
N LEU A 404 -30.32 -9.59 14.80
CA LEU A 404 -31.57 -8.88 14.50
C LEU A 404 -31.51 -8.16 13.14
N LYS A 405 -30.34 -7.65 12.72
CA LYS A 405 -30.06 -7.12 11.38
C LYS A 405 -30.01 -8.21 10.29
N GLY A 406 -30.19 -9.48 10.64
CA GLY A 406 -30.32 -10.60 9.70
C GLY A 406 -29.00 -11.02 9.03
N VAL A 407 -27.84 -10.73 9.64
CA VAL A 407 -26.51 -11.11 9.13
C VAL A 407 -26.25 -12.61 9.29
N VAL A 408 -26.64 -13.18 10.43
CA VAL A 408 -26.32 -14.55 10.82
C VAL A 408 -27.42 -15.52 10.39
N ARG A 409 -27.03 -16.73 9.97
CA ARG A 409 -27.97 -17.85 9.76
C ARG A 409 -28.37 -18.43 11.11
N VAL A 410 -29.57 -18.07 11.57
CA VAL A 410 -30.21 -18.43 12.85
C VAL A 410 -30.09 -19.92 13.20
N GLU A 411 -30.05 -20.78 12.18
CA GLU A 411 -29.89 -22.24 12.32
C GLU A 411 -28.58 -22.63 13.01
N ASN A 412 -27.53 -21.82 12.87
CA ASN A 412 -26.16 -22.10 13.35
C ASN A 412 -25.86 -21.52 14.74
N LEU A 413 -26.75 -20.72 15.31
CA LEU A 413 -26.60 -20.17 16.66
C LEU A 413 -26.71 -21.30 17.69
N ALA A 414 -25.83 -21.33 18.69
CA ALA A 414 -25.91 -22.28 19.81
C ALA A 414 -27.04 -21.91 20.79
N THR A 415 -27.14 -20.64 21.17
CA THR A 415 -28.04 -20.11 22.21
C THR A 415 -29.09 -19.07 21.72
N PRO A 416 -29.90 -19.36 20.68
CA PRO A 416 -30.89 -18.41 20.14
C PRO A 416 -31.84 -17.70 21.13
N PRO A 417 -32.27 -18.32 22.26
CA PRO A 417 -33.13 -17.64 23.24
C PRO A 417 -32.57 -16.33 23.81
N GLU A 418 -31.25 -16.19 23.91
CA GLU A 418 -30.59 -15.01 24.50
C GLU A 418 -30.92 -13.71 23.75
N HIS A 419 -31.08 -13.79 22.43
CA HIS A 419 -31.41 -12.63 21.59
C HIS A 419 -32.89 -12.18 21.69
N ILE A 420 -33.76 -12.97 22.34
CA ILE A 420 -35.21 -12.71 22.33
C ILE A 420 -35.59 -11.56 23.27
N GLY A 421 -34.87 -11.34 24.38
CA GLY A 421 -35.17 -10.23 25.30
C GLY A 421 -35.13 -8.85 24.62
N GLU A 422 -34.13 -8.59 23.79
CA GLU A 422 -34.00 -7.34 23.03
C GLU A 422 -34.94 -7.29 21.82
N LEU A 423 -35.33 -8.44 21.24
CA LEU A 423 -36.40 -8.49 20.23
C LEU A 423 -37.75 -8.05 20.83
N LEU A 424 -38.08 -8.52 22.04
CA LEU A 424 -39.31 -8.14 22.75
C LEU A 424 -39.34 -6.65 23.12
N ARG A 425 -38.18 -6.04 23.36
CA ARG A 425 -38.04 -4.60 23.58
C ARG A 425 -38.35 -3.76 22.33
N ARG A 426 -38.08 -4.30 21.14
CA ARG A 426 -38.27 -3.63 19.84
C ARG A 426 -39.65 -3.90 19.23
N VAL A 427 -40.30 -5.02 19.55
CA VAL A 427 -41.62 -5.39 19.03
C VAL A 427 -42.71 -5.05 20.04
N ARG A 428 -43.73 -4.27 19.62
CA ARG A 428 -44.92 -4.08 20.46
C ARG A 428 -45.70 -5.38 20.67
N HIS A 429 -46.07 -5.61 21.93
CA HIS A 429 -46.59 -6.87 22.47
C HIS A 429 -47.87 -7.33 21.75
N GLU A 430 -48.72 -6.40 21.34
CA GLU A 430 -49.96 -6.66 20.59
C GLU A 430 -49.69 -7.32 19.22
N TYR A 431 -48.55 -7.03 18.58
CA TYR A 431 -48.18 -7.69 17.33
C TYR A 431 -47.79 -9.14 17.52
N LEU A 432 -47.20 -9.50 18.67
CA LEU A 432 -46.90 -10.88 19.04
C LEU A 432 -48.17 -11.63 19.47
N GLU A 433 -49.03 -11.00 20.27
CA GLU A 433 -50.36 -11.53 20.59
C GLU A 433 -51.16 -11.81 19.30
N ARG A 434 -51.19 -10.88 18.34
CA ARG A 434 -51.93 -11.09 17.08
C ARG A 434 -51.30 -12.17 16.19
N THR A 435 -49.97 -12.24 16.12
CA THR A 435 -49.25 -13.14 15.20
C THR A 435 -49.21 -14.58 15.70
N TYR A 436 -49.03 -14.78 17.01
CA TYR A 436 -48.93 -16.09 17.64
C TYR A 436 -50.16 -16.47 18.47
N GLN A 437 -51.15 -15.58 18.67
CA GLN A 437 -52.36 -15.80 19.48
C GLN A 437 -52.03 -16.50 20.82
N ILE A 438 -51.05 -15.91 21.48
CA ILE A 438 -50.65 -16.10 22.88
C ILE A 438 -51.21 -14.92 23.68
N LYS A 439 -51.40 -15.10 24.99
CA LYS A 439 -51.83 -14.02 25.90
C LYS A 439 -50.63 -13.49 26.70
N LYS A 440 -50.56 -12.17 26.89
CA LYS A 440 -49.66 -11.53 27.84
C LYS A 440 -49.90 -11.99 29.30
N PRO A 441 -48.90 -11.91 30.18
CA PRO A 441 -49.04 -12.21 31.61
C PRO A 441 -49.99 -11.20 32.28
N GLU A 442 -50.51 -11.57 33.45
CA GLU A 442 -51.33 -10.68 34.28
C GLU A 442 -50.50 -9.51 34.83
N ASP A 443 -49.20 -9.72 35.05
CA ASP A 443 -48.18 -8.70 35.35
C ASP A 443 -47.93 -7.69 34.20
N GLY A 444 -48.52 -7.91 33.02
CA GLY A 444 -48.50 -6.99 31.87
C GLY A 444 -47.21 -6.91 31.05
N VAL A 445 -46.06 -7.27 31.61
CA VAL A 445 -44.73 -7.02 31.03
C VAL A 445 -44.10 -8.28 30.42
N TRP A 446 -43.84 -8.29 29.10
CA TRP A 446 -42.83 -9.18 28.49
C TRP A 446 -41.53 -8.41 28.27
N GLU A 447 -40.70 -8.34 29.30
CA GLU A 447 -39.34 -7.78 29.23
C GLU A 447 -38.36 -8.68 29.99
N GLY A 448 -37.08 -8.56 29.66
CA GLY A 448 -36.01 -9.39 30.23
C GLY A 448 -36.15 -10.89 29.93
N GLU A 449 -35.31 -11.68 30.59
CA GLU A 449 -35.20 -13.13 30.39
C GLU A 449 -36.49 -13.87 30.75
N ARG A 450 -37.15 -13.48 31.86
CA ARG A 450 -38.43 -14.07 32.31
C ARG A 450 -39.56 -13.84 31.28
N GLY A 451 -39.60 -12.66 30.65
CA GLY A 451 -40.53 -12.36 29.56
C GLY A 451 -40.22 -13.19 28.30
N ALA A 452 -38.94 -13.29 27.93
CA ALA A 452 -38.50 -14.13 26.81
C ALA A 452 -38.87 -15.61 27.01
N GLN A 453 -38.65 -16.17 28.21
CA GLN A 453 -39.00 -17.55 28.51
C GLN A 453 -40.51 -17.82 28.40
N ASP A 454 -41.36 -16.96 28.98
CA ASP A 454 -42.82 -17.11 28.90
C ASP A 454 -43.33 -17.11 27.44
N VAL A 455 -42.84 -16.17 26.63
CA VAL A 455 -43.16 -16.09 25.20
C VAL A 455 -42.73 -17.37 24.47
N LEU A 456 -41.48 -17.82 24.66
CA LEU A 456 -40.95 -19.02 24.00
C LEU A 456 -41.69 -20.28 24.42
N GLU A 457 -42.03 -20.44 25.69
CA GLU A 457 -42.80 -21.58 26.17
C GLU A 457 -44.25 -21.59 25.64
N LYS A 458 -44.93 -20.44 25.62
CA LYS A 458 -46.28 -20.31 25.04
C LYS A 458 -46.27 -20.62 23.54
N ILE A 459 -45.29 -20.12 22.80
CA ILE A 459 -45.10 -20.41 21.37
C ILE A 459 -44.79 -21.89 21.15
N ALA A 460 -43.89 -22.49 21.93
CA ALA A 460 -43.51 -23.90 21.82
C ALA A 460 -44.70 -24.84 22.07
N LYS A 461 -45.43 -24.64 23.19
CA LYS A 461 -46.62 -25.40 23.56
C LYS A 461 -47.72 -25.28 22.49
N ARG A 462 -47.98 -24.07 21.99
CA ARG A 462 -48.96 -23.82 20.92
C ARG A 462 -48.60 -24.48 19.59
N THR A 463 -47.32 -24.46 19.20
CA THR A 463 -46.86 -24.96 17.89
C THR A 463 -46.45 -26.44 17.89
N GLY A 464 -46.66 -27.15 19.01
CA GLY A 464 -46.28 -28.55 19.15
C GLY A 464 -44.76 -28.79 19.13
N LYS A 465 -43.95 -27.74 19.36
CA LYS A 465 -42.49 -27.84 19.45
C LYS A 465 -42.11 -28.27 20.87
N LEU A 466 -42.32 -29.56 21.13
CA LEU A 466 -42.04 -30.20 22.42
C LEU A 466 -40.93 -31.25 22.25
N LEU A 467 -40.04 -31.31 23.22
CA LEU A 467 -39.05 -32.37 23.37
C LEU A 467 -39.71 -33.67 23.88
N ARG A 468 -38.97 -34.78 23.81
CA ARG A 468 -39.40 -36.07 24.37
C ARG A 468 -39.66 -35.92 25.86
N GLY A 469 -40.90 -36.20 26.30
CA GLY A 469 -41.37 -35.94 27.66
C GLY A 469 -42.28 -34.71 27.81
N GLY A 470 -42.54 -33.97 26.73
CA GLY A 470 -43.52 -32.87 26.70
C GLY A 470 -42.99 -31.50 27.15
N GLN A 471 -41.69 -31.40 27.43
CA GLN A 471 -41.03 -30.12 27.74
C GLN A 471 -41.00 -29.21 26.50
N PRO A 472 -41.21 -27.89 26.62
CA PRO A 472 -41.19 -26.96 25.50
C PRO A 472 -39.78 -26.77 24.92
N ASP A 473 -39.64 -26.90 23.60
CA ASP A 473 -38.38 -26.63 22.90
C ASP A 473 -38.21 -25.12 22.67
N GLN A 474 -37.62 -24.44 23.66
CA GLN A 474 -37.31 -23.01 23.61
C GLN A 474 -36.34 -22.67 22.45
N ASN A 475 -35.43 -23.57 22.08
CA ASN A 475 -34.48 -23.36 20.99
C ASN A 475 -35.17 -23.38 19.62
N ALA A 476 -36.04 -24.35 19.36
CA ALA A 476 -36.83 -24.38 18.13
C ALA A 476 -37.83 -23.21 18.06
N ALA A 477 -38.44 -22.82 19.18
CA ALA A 477 -39.31 -21.64 19.25
C ALA A 477 -38.53 -20.34 18.95
N ALA A 478 -37.34 -20.16 19.51
CA ALA A 478 -36.50 -18.98 19.27
C ALA A 478 -35.95 -18.94 17.82
N LYS A 479 -35.49 -20.09 17.28
CA LYS A 479 -35.06 -20.17 15.87
C LYS A 479 -36.20 -19.89 14.88
N MET A 480 -37.45 -20.17 15.25
CA MET A 480 -38.64 -19.80 14.47
C MET A 480 -38.98 -18.31 14.61
N LEU A 481 -38.99 -17.78 15.84
CA LEU A 481 -39.31 -16.37 16.14
C LEU A 481 -38.34 -15.40 15.46
N LEU A 482 -37.03 -15.68 15.53
CA LEU A 482 -35.98 -14.91 14.84
C LEU A 482 -36.11 -15.00 13.30
N ASN A 483 -36.47 -16.17 12.75
CA ASN A 483 -36.72 -16.33 11.32
C ASN A 483 -37.95 -15.51 10.86
N ASP A 484 -39.04 -15.52 11.65
CA ASP A 484 -40.25 -14.74 11.38
C ASP A 484 -40.00 -13.21 11.43
N TRP A 485 -39.13 -12.75 12.36
CA TRP A 485 -38.64 -11.37 12.43
C TRP A 485 -37.80 -10.97 11.20
N ILE A 486 -36.78 -11.76 10.83
CA ILE A 486 -35.92 -11.46 9.67
C ILE A 486 -36.75 -11.37 8.37
N ARG A 487 -37.80 -12.19 8.26
CA ARG A 487 -38.73 -12.26 7.11
C ARG A 487 -39.83 -11.19 7.13
N GLY A 488 -39.93 -10.35 8.16
CA GLY A 488 -40.93 -9.27 8.23
C GLY A 488 -42.37 -9.71 8.53
N LYS A 489 -42.57 -10.94 9.01
CA LYS A 489 -43.90 -11.44 9.42
C LYS A 489 -44.39 -10.75 10.69
N ILE A 490 -43.45 -10.38 11.56
CA ILE A 490 -43.67 -9.54 12.74
C ILE A 490 -43.44 -8.09 12.30
N PRO A 491 -44.45 -7.19 12.36
CA PRO A 491 -44.26 -5.78 12.02
C PRO A 491 -43.32 -5.08 13.00
N PHE A 492 -42.37 -4.32 12.46
CA PHE A 492 -41.40 -3.52 13.20
C PHE A 492 -40.84 -2.42 12.30
N PHE A 493 -40.58 -1.25 12.88
CA PHE A 493 -39.82 -0.15 12.28
C PHE A 493 -39.16 0.68 13.40
N THR A 494 -38.04 1.34 13.10
CA THR A 494 -37.49 2.42 13.94
C THR A 494 -38.15 3.75 13.59
N ASN A 495 -38.45 4.56 14.62
CA ASN A 495 -39.00 5.90 14.43
C ASN A 495 -37.94 6.82 13.78
N PRO A 496 -38.25 7.52 12.68
CA PRO A 496 -37.34 8.49 12.11
C PRO A 496 -37.10 9.69 13.06
N PRO A 497 -35.88 10.25 13.08
CA PRO A 497 -35.51 11.30 14.02
C PRO A 497 -36.34 12.58 13.81
N GLY A 498 -36.91 13.08 14.91
CA GLY A 498 -37.74 14.30 14.95
C GLY A 498 -39.20 14.09 15.34
N ILE A 499 -39.61 12.88 15.74
CA ILE A 499 -40.98 12.57 16.19
C ILE A 499 -41.05 12.55 17.71
N ASP A 500 -40.19 11.77 18.37
CA ASP A 500 -40.19 11.58 19.83
C ASP A 500 -39.32 12.62 20.57
N ALA A 501 -39.24 13.84 20.04
CA ALA A 501 -38.58 14.95 20.69
C ALA A 501 -39.55 15.62 21.67
N GLU A 502 -39.67 15.04 22.89
CA GLU A 502 -40.09 15.85 24.04
C GLU A 502 -39.23 17.13 24.11
N PRO A 503 -39.78 18.28 24.54
CA PRO A 503 -39.05 19.54 24.63
C PRO A 503 -38.08 19.55 25.83
N VAL A 504 -37.16 18.59 25.86
CA VAL A 504 -35.99 18.61 26.73
C VAL A 504 -35.20 19.87 26.38
N ILE A 505 -35.14 20.81 27.31
CA ILE A 505 -34.33 22.03 27.19
C ILE A 505 -32.86 21.65 27.38
N LYS A 506 -32.32 20.90 26.41
CA LYS A 506 -30.89 20.87 26.13
C LYS A 506 -30.57 22.17 25.44
N THR A 507 -30.14 23.15 26.23
CA THR A 507 -29.33 24.26 25.75
C THR A 507 -28.21 23.67 24.90
N LEU A 508 -28.33 23.80 23.58
CA LEU A 508 -27.20 23.58 22.68
C LEU A 508 -26.05 24.46 23.18
N PRO A 509 -24.81 23.96 23.28
CA PRO A 509 -23.67 24.86 23.39
C PRO A 509 -23.74 25.81 22.20
N GLU A 510 -23.71 27.12 22.46
CA GLU A 510 -23.69 28.10 21.37
C GLU A 510 -22.55 27.76 20.42
N GLU A 511 -22.85 27.66 19.12
CA GLU A 511 -21.77 27.58 18.14
C GLU A 511 -20.86 28.80 18.36
N PRO A 512 -19.53 28.61 18.48
CA PRO A 512 -18.64 29.70 18.86
C PRO A 512 -18.67 30.78 17.78
N GLN A 513 -19.44 31.84 18.03
CA GLN A 513 -19.58 32.96 17.12
C GLN A 513 -18.20 33.56 16.86
N VAL A 514 -17.65 33.28 15.68
CA VAL A 514 -16.39 33.85 15.22
C VAL A 514 -16.66 35.32 14.95
N LYS A 515 -16.46 36.15 15.98
CA LYS A 515 -16.56 37.61 15.88
C LYS A 515 -15.68 38.06 14.72
N PRO A 516 -16.23 38.73 13.69
CA PRO A 516 -15.41 39.23 12.59
C PRO A 516 -14.43 40.27 13.16
N ALA A 517 -13.13 39.99 13.02
CA ALA A 517 -12.10 40.89 13.53
C ALA A 517 -12.10 42.23 12.76
N ASP A 518 -11.88 43.34 13.47
CA ASP A 518 -12.00 44.71 12.96
C ASP A 518 -11.21 44.99 11.67
N TRP A 519 -11.88 44.97 10.52
CA TRP A 519 -11.39 45.63 9.31
C TRP A 519 -12.07 46.99 9.12
N LYS A 520 -11.43 48.06 9.59
CA LYS A 520 -11.93 49.45 9.47
C LYS A 520 -11.78 50.02 8.05
N GLY A 521 -12.51 49.45 7.10
CA GLY A 521 -12.78 50.04 5.78
C GLY A 521 -14.02 50.93 5.82
N LYS A 522 -13.90 52.23 5.50
CA LYS A 522 -15.03 53.17 5.50
C LYS A 522 -15.94 52.97 4.27
N GLY A 523 -17.08 52.32 4.45
CA GLY A 523 -18.27 52.44 3.58
C GLY A 523 -19.40 53.12 4.35
N LYS A 524 -20.28 53.88 3.68
CA LYS A 524 -21.48 54.44 4.31
C LYS A 524 -22.60 53.39 4.30
N ALA A 525 -23.33 53.28 5.40
CA ALA A 525 -24.64 52.63 5.39
C ALA A 525 -25.67 53.55 4.72
N ASN A 526 -26.59 52.95 3.97
CA ASN A 526 -27.95 53.45 3.84
C ASN A 526 -28.84 52.48 4.65
N GLU A 527 -29.74 53.02 5.44
CA GLU A 527 -30.79 52.25 6.11
C GLU A 527 -32.03 52.27 5.22
N ASN A 528 -32.50 51.09 4.82
CA ASN A 528 -33.86 50.73 4.37
C ASN A 528 -33.75 49.44 3.54
N ASP A 529 -34.29 48.34 4.06
CA ASP A 529 -35.15 47.38 3.36
C ASP A 529 -35.76 46.44 4.40
N GLU A 530 -37.01 46.02 4.19
CA GLU A 530 -37.79 45.28 5.18
C GLU A 530 -37.48 43.77 5.13
N GLN A 531 -37.71 43.05 6.24
CA GLN A 531 -37.39 41.63 6.35
C GLN A 531 -38.48 40.74 5.74
N ASP A 532 -38.36 40.47 4.44
CA ASP A 532 -39.09 39.35 3.82
C ASP A 532 -38.63 38.00 4.43
N PRO A 533 -39.55 37.04 4.67
CA PRO A 533 -39.19 35.71 5.16
C PRO A 533 -38.35 34.95 4.14
N ILE A 534 -37.25 34.34 4.58
CA ILE A 534 -36.36 33.57 3.72
C ILE A 534 -37.08 32.31 3.20
N GLU A 535 -37.45 32.30 1.91
CA GLU A 535 -37.99 31.11 1.26
C GLU A 535 -36.98 29.95 1.30
N SER A 536 -37.41 28.80 1.83
CA SER A 536 -36.62 27.58 1.79
C SER A 536 -36.55 27.02 0.37
N LYS A 537 -35.40 27.19 -0.30
CA LYS A 537 -35.12 26.65 -1.65
C LYS A 537 -35.56 25.18 -1.77
N LYS A 538 -36.58 24.91 -2.59
CA LYS A 538 -37.08 23.55 -2.88
C LYS A 538 -35.95 22.66 -3.41
N LEU A 539 -35.82 21.47 -2.83
CA LEU A 539 -34.84 20.45 -3.26
C LEU A 539 -35.29 19.81 -4.58
N LYS A 540 -34.44 19.83 -5.61
CA LYS A 540 -34.72 19.20 -6.91
C LYS A 540 -34.46 17.68 -6.89
N GLY A 541 -35.29 16.95 -6.15
CA GLY A 541 -35.33 15.49 -6.15
C GLY A 541 -36.19 14.90 -7.26
N VAL A 542 -36.05 13.59 -7.50
CA VAL A 542 -37.04 12.80 -8.26
C VAL A 542 -38.21 12.50 -7.32
N SER A 543 -39.37 13.09 -7.58
CA SER A 543 -40.56 12.84 -6.76
C SER A 543 -41.08 11.40 -6.95
N GLN A 544 -41.63 10.82 -5.89
CA GLN A 544 -42.26 9.50 -5.91
C GLN A 544 -43.61 9.59 -5.17
N PRO A 545 -44.69 8.94 -5.65
CA PRO A 545 -45.98 8.97 -4.97
C PRO A 545 -46.00 8.04 -3.76
N ILE A 546 -45.36 8.43 -2.64
CA ILE A 546 -45.12 7.55 -1.46
C ILE A 546 -46.44 7.03 -0.85
N LYS A 547 -47.54 7.79 -0.98
CA LYS A 547 -48.90 7.32 -0.60
C LYS A 547 -49.37 6.06 -1.34
N GLN A 548 -48.82 5.72 -2.50
CA GLN A 548 -49.23 4.58 -3.34
C GLN A 548 -48.46 3.28 -3.05
N ILE A 549 -47.56 3.26 -2.05
CA ILE A 549 -46.79 2.06 -1.69
C ILE A 549 -47.71 0.90 -1.26
N PRO A 550 -47.56 -0.30 -1.84
CA PRO A 550 -48.34 -1.48 -1.45
C PRO A 550 -47.82 -2.06 -0.12
N VAL A 551 -48.29 -1.53 1.01
CA VAL A 551 -47.94 -2.01 2.36
C VAL A 551 -48.49 -3.43 2.57
N ALA A 552 -47.59 -4.40 2.82
CA ALA A 552 -47.93 -5.81 3.00
C ALA A 552 -48.31 -6.14 4.45
N THR A 553 -47.73 -5.44 5.43
CA THR A 553 -47.97 -5.64 6.86
C THR A 553 -49.16 -4.81 7.37
N LYS A 554 -50.10 -5.45 8.08
CA LYS A 554 -51.22 -4.75 8.71
C LYS A 554 -50.78 -4.13 10.04
N PHE A 555 -50.57 -2.82 10.08
CA PHE A 555 -50.31 -2.10 11.33
C PHE A 555 -51.58 -1.96 12.19
N LEU A 556 -51.41 -1.57 13.45
CA LEU A 556 -52.51 -1.09 14.30
C LEU A 556 -52.91 0.34 13.89
N PRO A 557 -54.16 0.78 14.12
CA PRO A 557 -54.62 2.09 13.65
C PRO A 557 -53.78 3.27 14.11
N ASP A 558 -53.15 3.15 15.28
CA ASP A 558 -52.45 4.25 15.93
C ASP A 558 -51.00 4.39 15.41
N ASP A 559 -50.46 3.40 14.68
CA ASP A 559 -49.21 3.52 13.90
C ASP A 559 -49.42 4.18 12.53
N VAL A 560 -50.67 4.50 12.17
CA VAL A 560 -51.03 4.96 10.81
C VAL A 560 -51.68 6.36 10.83
N LYS A 561 -52.18 6.80 11.99
CA LYS A 561 -52.79 8.12 12.18
C LYS A 561 -51.75 9.18 12.56
N GLY A 562 -52.12 10.45 12.38
CA GLY A 562 -51.42 11.60 12.98
C GLY A 562 -50.22 12.15 12.21
N HIS A 563 -49.87 11.55 11.06
CA HIS A 563 -48.70 11.96 10.25
C HIS A 563 -49.06 12.29 8.80
N GLU A 564 -50.04 13.17 8.61
CA GLU A 564 -50.37 13.75 7.29
C GLU A 564 -49.31 14.78 6.84
N ASP A 565 -48.60 15.40 7.79
CA ASP A 565 -47.41 16.25 7.63
C ASP A 565 -46.28 15.57 6.82
N ALA A 566 -46.25 14.24 6.84
CA ALA A 566 -45.23 13.46 6.14
C ALA A 566 -45.28 13.60 4.61
N PHE A 567 -46.40 14.08 4.05
CA PHE A 567 -46.67 14.01 2.60
C PHE A 567 -47.02 15.35 1.94
N GLU A 568 -46.65 16.49 2.54
CA GLU A 568 -46.93 17.82 1.99
C GLU A 568 -46.18 18.09 0.66
N ASP A 569 -45.06 17.39 0.42
CA ASP A 569 -44.20 17.53 -0.78
C ASP A 569 -44.62 16.63 -1.96
N ASP A 570 -45.48 15.63 -1.75
CA ASP A 570 -45.90 14.63 -2.77
C ASP A 570 -46.73 15.25 -3.93
N GLY A 571 -47.10 16.54 -3.85
CA GLY A 571 -48.22 17.12 -4.61
C GLY A 571 -47.92 17.87 -5.91
N GLN A 572 -46.67 18.02 -6.36
CA GLN A 572 -46.30 18.89 -7.49
C GLN A 572 -45.28 18.29 -8.48
N GLY A 573 -45.35 16.98 -8.76
CA GLY A 573 -44.45 16.29 -9.71
C GLY A 573 -45.18 15.50 -10.80
N GLU A 574 -44.56 15.36 -11.97
CA GLU A 574 -45.03 14.47 -13.05
C GLU A 574 -44.98 12.99 -12.63
N GLN A 575 -45.94 12.18 -13.09
CA GLN A 575 -46.25 10.87 -12.51
C GLN A 575 -45.37 9.72 -13.06
N ALA A 576 -44.06 9.80 -12.83
CA ALA A 576 -43.00 9.02 -13.48
C ALA A 576 -43.05 7.46 -13.39
N ASP A 577 -43.88 6.87 -12.53
CA ASP A 577 -44.05 5.40 -12.48
C ASP A 577 -45.08 4.88 -13.51
N GLY A 578 -45.83 5.75 -14.21
CA GLY A 578 -46.79 5.37 -15.25
C GLY A 578 -46.14 4.87 -16.55
N ASP A 579 -45.28 5.68 -17.16
CA ASP A 579 -44.68 5.42 -18.49
C ASP A 579 -43.58 4.33 -18.48
N ALA A 580 -43.29 3.76 -17.31
CA ALA A 580 -42.09 2.95 -17.05
C ALA A 580 -42.21 1.46 -17.45
N ASP A 581 -43.39 0.98 -17.85
CA ASP A 581 -43.57 -0.39 -18.36
C ASP A 581 -43.53 -0.44 -19.90
N ASP A 582 -44.13 0.53 -20.60
CA ASP A 582 -44.01 0.68 -22.07
C ASP A 582 -42.56 0.96 -22.48
N ALA A 583 -41.87 1.86 -21.76
CA ALA A 583 -40.47 2.20 -22.00
C ALA A 583 -39.45 1.07 -21.71
N VAL A 584 -39.93 -0.14 -21.38
CA VAL A 584 -39.17 -1.40 -21.29
C VAL A 584 -39.66 -2.42 -22.32
N ALA A 585 -40.97 -2.47 -22.61
CA ALA A 585 -41.57 -3.39 -23.59
C ALA A 585 -41.02 -3.21 -25.02
N ILE A 586 -40.73 -1.96 -25.42
CA ILE A 586 -40.21 -1.61 -26.76
C ILE A 586 -38.91 -2.37 -27.13
N ASN A 587 -38.15 -2.89 -26.15
CA ASN A 587 -36.84 -3.54 -26.38
C ASN A 587 -36.89 -5.07 -26.57
N GLU A 588 -38.06 -5.70 -26.72
CA GLU A 588 -38.15 -7.16 -27.00
C GLU A 588 -38.54 -7.51 -28.45
N GLU A 589 -38.85 -6.53 -29.32
CA GLU A 589 -39.11 -6.78 -30.77
C GLU A 589 -37.99 -6.27 -31.72
N ASP A 590 -37.09 -5.38 -31.28
CA ASP A 590 -35.95 -4.85 -32.06
C ASP A 590 -34.78 -5.87 -32.24
N GLU A 591 -35.08 -7.13 -32.56
CA GLU A 591 -34.09 -8.14 -33.00
C GLU A 591 -34.03 -8.29 -34.54
N ILE A 592 -33.95 -7.18 -35.30
CA ILE A 592 -33.43 -7.10 -36.70
C ILE A 592 -33.21 -5.61 -37.08
N GLU A 593 -32.15 -5.33 -37.86
CA GLU A 593 -31.86 -4.10 -38.66
C GLU A 593 -32.27 -2.72 -38.06
N ASP A 594 -31.37 -1.83 -37.63
CA ASP A 594 -30.06 -1.45 -38.21
C ASP A 594 -29.02 -0.94 -37.19
N GLU A 595 -27.72 -1.09 -37.49
CA GLU A 595 -26.64 -0.37 -36.77
C GLU A 595 -26.39 1.00 -37.45
N GLU A 596 -27.30 1.98 -37.27
CA GLU A 596 -27.06 3.35 -37.74
C GLU A 596 -25.75 3.93 -37.16
N GLU A 597 -24.91 4.45 -38.04
CA GLU A 597 -23.62 5.05 -37.69
C GLU A 597 -23.88 6.46 -37.15
N TYR A 598 -24.05 6.57 -35.83
CA TYR A 598 -24.03 7.85 -35.11
C TYR A 598 -22.76 8.62 -35.46
N GLU A 599 -22.87 9.59 -36.36
CA GLU A 599 -21.80 10.57 -36.59
C GLU A 599 -21.49 11.27 -35.27
N GLU A 600 -20.20 11.38 -34.94
CA GLU A 600 -19.78 12.14 -33.77
C GLU A 600 -20.18 13.60 -33.99
N PRO A 601 -21.06 14.20 -33.15
CA PRO A 601 -21.22 15.65 -33.20
C PRO A 601 -19.86 16.24 -32.88
N GLN A 602 -19.32 17.04 -33.80
CA GLN A 602 -18.02 17.69 -33.64
C GLN A 602 -18.14 18.79 -32.59
N LEU A 603 -18.17 18.37 -31.32
CA LEU A 603 -17.90 19.21 -30.17
C LEU A 603 -16.47 19.72 -30.32
N GLU A 604 -16.37 20.98 -30.74
CA GLU A 604 -15.10 21.69 -30.78
C GLU A 604 -14.41 21.60 -29.40
N ASP A 605 -13.08 21.52 -29.42
CA ASP A 605 -12.28 21.36 -28.20
C ASP A 605 -12.37 22.65 -27.36
N ILE A 606 -13.41 22.73 -26.50
CA ILE A 606 -13.68 23.90 -25.65
C ILE A 606 -12.40 24.31 -24.94
N GLY A 607 -11.90 25.47 -25.35
CA GLY A 607 -10.58 25.95 -24.96
C GLY A 607 -10.52 26.25 -23.47
N TRP A 608 -9.33 26.26 -22.89
CA TRP A 608 -9.17 26.81 -21.54
C TRP A 608 -9.63 28.28 -21.49
N ASP A 609 -9.49 29.02 -22.60
CA ASP A 609 -9.89 30.41 -22.74
C ASP A 609 -11.43 30.62 -22.68
N GLU A 610 -12.24 29.69 -23.20
CA GLU A 610 -13.71 29.78 -23.12
C GLU A 610 -14.23 29.56 -21.68
N VAL A 611 -13.52 28.77 -20.88
CA VAL A 611 -13.86 28.53 -19.46
C VAL A 611 -13.56 29.76 -18.59
N PHE A 612 -12.75 30.70 -19.08
CA PHE A 612 -12.41 31.96 -18.40
C PHE A 612 -12.87 33.22 -19.18
N GLY A 613 -13.68 33.06 -20.22
CA GLY A 613 -14.20 34.12 -21.09
C GLY A 613 -15.31 34.98 -20.45
N GLY A 614 -15.10 35.49 -19.25
CA GLY A 614 -16.06 36.30 -18.51
C GLY A 614 -16.18 37.74 -19.05
N ASN A 615 -17.28 38.03 -19.74
CA ASN A 615 -17.91 39.33 -20.02
C ASN A 615 -17.02 40.60 -20.00
N ASN A 616 -16.80 41.17 -21.20
CA ASN A 616 -16.62 42.62 -21.37
C ASN A 616 -17.58 43.13 -22.46
N ALA A 617 -18.79 43.47 -22.05
CA ALA A 617 -19.76 44.25 -22.82
C ALA A 617 -20.34 45.33 -21.87
N PRO A 618 -20.44 46.60 -22.28
CA PRO A 618 -21.05 47.64 -21.47
C PRO A 618 -22.58 47.49 -21.43
N ALA A 619 -23.21 48.18 -20.49
CA ALA A 619 -24.67 48.22 -20.38
C ALA A 619 -25.31 49.10 -21.46
N GLU A 620 -26.49 48.69 -21.93
CA GLU A 620 -27.47 49.52 -22.64
C GLU A 620 -28.89 49.10 -22.18
N GLU A 621 -29.93 49.84 -22.60
CA GLU A 621 -31.11 50.12 -21.77
C GLU A 621 -32.33 49.18 -21.96
N LEU A 622 -33.42 49.50 -21.26
CA LEU A 622 -34.69 48.74 -21.19
C LEU A 622 -35.65 49.07 -22.35
N GLU A 623 -36.29 48.05 -22.93
CA GLU A 623 -37.65 48.03 -23.51
C GLU A 623 -38.02 46.54 -23.72
N VAL A 624 -39.02 45.90 -23.08
CA VAL A 624 -40.50 46.12 -22.99
C VAL A 624 -41.29 45.38 -24.09
N GLU A 625 -42.10 44.40 -23.68
CA GLU A 625 -43.23 43.75 -24.41
C GLU A 625 -42.90 42.95 -25.71
N SER A 626 -43.72 41.98 -26.17
CA SER A 626 -44.81 41.18 -25.56
C SER A 626 -45.16 39.94 -26.42
N ALA A 627 -45.86 38.97 -25.81
CA ALA A 627 -46.95 38.13 -26.37
C ALA A 627 -46.75 37.22 -27.62
N GLU A 628 -47.06 35.93 -27.38
CA GLU A 628 -48.02 35.09 -28.13
C GLU A 628 -47.70 34.49 -29.54
N GLU A 629 -48.15 33.23 -29.68
CA GLU A 629 -48.67 32.49 -30.86
C GLU A 629 -47.93 32.52 -32.23
N GLY A 630 -47.84 31.43 -32.99
CA GLY A 630 -48.32 30.07 -32.74
C GLY A 630 -48.39 29.22 -34.03
N SER A 631 -48.61 27.91 -33.85
CA SER A 631 -49.14 26.94 -34.85
C SER A 631 -48.34 26.62 -36.15
N ASN A 632 -47.98 25.33 -36.25
CA ASN A 632 -48.47 24.39 -37.29
C ASN A 632 -47.80 24.18 -38.67
N ASP A 633 -47.67 22.87 -38.96
CA ASP A 633 -48.05 22.13 -40.18
C ASP A 633 -47.18 22.14 -41.47
N ASP A 634 -46.27 21.16 -41.49
CA ASP A 634 -46.40 19.90 -42.27
C ASP A 634 -45.75 19.64 -43.66
N GLU A 635 -45.48 18.33 -43.84
CA GLU A 635 -45.38 17.47 -45.04
C GLU A 635 -44.33 17.64 -46.17
N PHE A 636 -43.57 16.54 -46.36
CA PHE A 636 -43.09 15.90 -47.61
C PHE A 636 -42.37 16.68 -48.74
N ALA A 637 -41.12 16.26 -49.05
CA ALA A 637 -40.82 15.32 -50.15
C ALA A 637 -39.31 15.20 -50.54
N LYS A 638 -38.87 13.98 -50.90
CA LYS A 638 -37.66 13.68 -51.73
C LYS A 638 -38.14 13.42 -53.19
N PRO A 639 -37.30 13.02 -54.20
CA PRO A 639 -35.83 13.03 -54.37
C PRO A 639 -35.37 13.61 -55.75
N ALA A 640 -34.06 13.59 -56.07
CA ALA A 640 -33.55 13.38 -57.45
C ALA A 640 -32.04 13.02 -57.50
N ARG A 641 -31.57 12.33 -58.56
CA ARG A 641 -30.16 11.88 -58.76
C ARG A 641 -29.84 11.52 -60.23
N LYS A 642 -28.78 12.09 -60.83
CA LYS A 642 -27.86 11.58 -61.91
C LYS A 642 -26.92 12.74 -62.35
N VAL A 643 -25.60 12.67 -62.65
CA VAL A 643 -24.61 11.68 -63.19
C VAL A 643 -24.28 11.93 -64.68
N GLU A 644 -23.05 11.54 -65.13
CA GLU A 644 -22.47 11.53 -66.52
C GLU A 644 -21.66 12.80 -66.97
N PHE A 645 -20.53 12.76 -67.73
CA PHE A 645 -19.53 11.70 -68.10
C PHE A 645 -18.21 12.29 -68.73
N ALA A 646 -17.17 11.44 -68.94
CA ALA A 646 -16.04 11.51 -69.93
C ALA A 646 -14.94 12.63 -69.82
N GLU A 647 -13.69 12.59 -70.33
CA GLU A 647 -12.59 11.62 -70.75
C GLU A 647 -11.61 12.39 -71.70
N GLU A 648 -10.34 12.05 -72.05
CA GLU A 648 -9.42 10.89 -71.80
C GLU A 648 -7.97 11.31 -71.35
N ASP A 649 -6.95 11.35 -72.24
CA ASP A 649 -5.48 11.42 -71.92
C ASP A 649 -4.71 12.50 -72.76
N GLU A 650 -3.41 12.52 -73.16
CA GLU A 650 -2.37 11.52 -73.53
C GLU A 650 -1.00 11.74 -72.79
N LYS A 651 0.09 11.11 -73.27
CA LYS A 651 1.19 10.56 -72.45
C LYS A 651 2.55 11.23 -72.80
N LYS A 652 3.57 11.24 -71.91
CA LYS A 652 4.57 10.14 -71.82
C LYS A 652 5.55 10.25 -70.64
N LYS A 653 6.11 9.08 -70.28
CA LYS A 653 7.04 8.75 -69.17
C LYS A 653 8.45 9.34 -69.37
N GLY A 654 9.32 9.53 -68.36
CA GLY A 654 9.25 9.30 -66.92
C GLY A 654 10.64 8.98 -66.28
N LYS A 655 10.83 9.16 -64.96
CA LYS A 655 11.99 8.67 -64.17
C LYS A 655 11.70 8.65 -62.65
N GLU A 656 12.58 8.03 -61.86
CA GLU A 656 12.33 7.59 -60.47
C GLU A 656 12.47 8.71 -59.39
N PRO A 657 11.73 8.63 -58.27
CA PRO A 657 11.84 9.56 -57.14
C PRO A 657 12.80 9.08 -56.03
N ARG A 658 13.52 10.00 -55.38
CA ARG A 658 14.34 9.71 -54.19
C ARG A 658 14.34 10.87 -53.17
N MET A 659 13.90 10.55 -51.94
CA MET A 659 14.17 11.24 -50.66
C MET A 659 13.53 12.59 -50.31
N THR A 660 13.27 12.72 -49.00
CA THR A 660 13.24 13.93 -48.14
C THR A 660 12.25 15.08 -48.44
N THR A 661 11.12 15.02 -47.75
CA THR A 661 10.59 16.06 -46.84
C THR A 661 11.21 17.46 -46.86
N ASN A 662 10.36 18.50 -46.91
CA ASN A 662 10.63 19.76 -46.20
C ASN A 662 9.33 20.35 -45.61
N LYS A 663 9.41 21.04 -44.47
CA LYS A 663 8.24 21.54 -43.73
C LYS A 663 7.96 23.01 -44.01
N GLY A 664 6.75 23.32 -44.48
CA GLY A 664 6.23 24.70 -44.50
C GLY A 664 5.93 25.21 -43.08
N LYS A 665 6.26 26.48 -42.81
CA LYS A 665 5.89 27.17 -41.56
C LYS A 665 4.56 27.92 -41.75
N LYS A 666 3.75 27.99 -40.70
CA LYS A 666 2.82 29.12 -40.46
C LYS A 666 3.15 29.75 -39.10
N SER A 667 2.76 31.01 -38.94
CA SER A 667 3.19 31.91 -37.86
C SER A 667 2.11 32.09 -36.80
N ASN A 668 2.51 32.19 -35.52
CA ASN A 668 1.60 32.57 -34.44
C ASN A 668 1.31 34.08 -34.45
N TYR A 669 0.12 34.42 -33.98
CA TYR A 669 -0.42 35.77 -33.87
C TYR A 669 -0.56 36.11 -32.37
N TYR A 670 -0.55 37.40 -32.01
CA TYR A 670 -0.57 37.95 -30.64
C TYR A 670 0.61 37.63 -29.70
N THR A 671 1.53 38.60 -29.60
CA THR A 671 2.05 39.08 -28.30
C THR A 671 2.13 40.61 -28.34
N ASN A 672 1.09 41.30 -27.86
CA ASN A 672 1.02 42.77 -27.83
C ASN A 672 0.39 43.27 -26.51
N ALA A 673 1.21 43.41 -25.48
CA ALA A 673 0.95 44.23 -24.31
C ALA A 673 2.25 44.98 -23.95
N ASN A 674 2.19 46.29 -23.79
CA ASN A 674 3.36 47.17 -23.97
C ASN A 674 3.51 48.20 -22.84
N VAL A 675 4.56 48.05 -22.03
CA VAL A 675 5.01 49.09 -21.08
C VAL A 675 6.50 49.39 -21.27
N LYS A 676 6.76 50.25 -22.27
CA LYS A 676 7.77 51.33 -22.24
C LYS A 676 9.09 51.04 -21.51
N ASN A 677 10.16 50.86 -22.28
CA ASN A 677 11.22 51.88 -22.23
C ASN A 677 11.99 52.02 -23.56
N LYS A 678 12.54 53.22 -23.80
CA LYS A 678 13.23 53.56 -25.07
C LYS A 678 14.74 53.43 -24.92
N ASN A 679 15.42 52.79 -25.89
CA ASN A 679 16.37 53.54 -26.72
C ASN A 679 16.84 52.79 -27.99
N LYS A 680 17.29 53.60 -28.95
CA LYS A 680 17.53 53.32 -30.39
C LYS A 680 18.35 52.07 -30.71
N SER A 681 17.91 51.35 -31.74
CA SER A 681 18.67 50.34 -32.46
C SER A 681 19.65 50.95 -33.48
N LYS A 682 20.75 50.22 -33.75
CA LYS A 682 21.48 50.23 -35.04
C LYS A 682 21.91 48.79 -35.34
N GLN A 683 21.77 48.37 -36.59
CA GLN A 683 22.18 47.03 -37.03
C GLN A 683 23.71 46.92 -37.09
N ARG A 684 24.25 45.72 -36.80
CA ARG A 684 25.61 45.34 -37.19
C ARG A 684 25.59 44.80 -38.62
N PRO A 685 26.47 45.24 -39.52
CA PRO A 685 26.83 44.46 -40.71
C PRO A 685 27.71 43.27 -40.31
N GLU A 686 27.72 42.22 -41.12
CA GLU A 686 28.67 41.10 -40.99
C GLU A 686 30.04 41.50 -41.58
N PRO A 687 31.16 41.05 -40.99
CA PRO A 687 32.50 41.40 -41.47
C PRO A 687 32.97 40.49 -42.61
N PRO A 688 33.74 41.01 -43.59
CA PRO A 688 34.41 40.16 -44.58
C PRO A 688 35.53 39.33 -43.95
N VAL A 689 35.69 38.10 -44.41
CA VAL A 689 36.79 37.19 -44.06
C VAL A 689 37.83 37.22 -45.17
N GLU A 690 39.10 37.50 -44.85
CA GLU A 690 40.30 36.80 -45.37
C GLU A 690 41.64 37.42 -44.90
N GLU A 691 41.74 38.71 -44.58
CA GLU A 691 43.05 39.36 -44.28
C GLU A 691 43.52 39.33 -42.80
N VAL A 692 42.69 38.88 -41.85
CA VAL A 692 42.98 39.04 -40.40
C VAL A 692 43.88 37.94 -39.81
N GLU A 693 43.98 36.77 -40.45
CA GLU A 693 44.56 35.58 -39.81
C GLU A 693 46.07 35.68 -39.56
N LYS A 694 46.81 36.44 -40.39
CA LYS A 694 48.27 36.59 -40.27
C LYS A 694 48.75 37.54 -39.16
N LYS A 695 47.86 38.15 -38.37
CA LYS A 695 48.21 39.04 -37.24
C LYS A 695 47.74 38.54 -35.86
N LYS A 696 47.17 37.35 -35.75
CA LYS A 696 46.65 36.82 -34.47
C LYS A 696 47.65 36.02 -33.64
N HIS A 697 48.72 35.48 -34.22
CA HIS A 697 49.62 34.56 -33.50
C HIS A 697 50.49 35.23 -32.42
N ASP A 698 51.13 36.37 -32.73
CA ASP A 698 52.15 36.96 -31.84
C ASP A 698 51.59 37.50 -30.51
N ASN A 699 50.28 37.79 -30.43
CA ASN A 699 49.67 38.41 -29.24
C ASN A 699 49.02 37.39 -28.28
N SER A 700 48.89 36.12 -28.69
CA SER A 700 48.21 35.08 -27.91
C SER A 700 48.87 34.85 -26.55
N ASP A 701 50.20 34.71 -26.54
CA ASP A 701 50.96 34.41 -25.32
C ASP A 701 51.01 35.59 -24.35
N ALA A 702 50.96 36.83 -24.86
CA ALA A 702 50.89 38.03 -24.02
C ALA A 702 49.56 38.10 -23.24
N TYR A 703 48.43 37.81 -23.90
CA TYR A 703 47.13 37.70 -23.23
C TYR A 703 47.07 36.51 -22.28
N LEU A 704 47.64 35.37 -22.66
CA LEU A 704 47.65 34.17 -21.82
C LEU A 704 48.49 34.37 -20.55
N LYS A 705 49.62 35.07 -20.65
CA LYS A 705 50.45 35.43 -19.49
C LYS A 705 49.71 36.37 -18.53
N LEU A 706 49.06 37.42 -19.04
CA LEU A 706 48.21 38.31 -18.23
C LEU A 706 47.07 37.54 -17.54
N TRP A 707 46.51 36.52 -18.18
CA TRP A 707 45.52 35.62 -17.58
C TRP A 707 46.09 34.80 -16.42
N ILE A 708 47.31 34.27 -16.54
CA ILE A 708 47.98 33.54 -15.46
C ILE A 708 48.32 34.47 -14.28
N ASP A 709 48.82 35.67 -14.56
CA ASP A 709 49.10 36.66 -13.50
C ASP A 709 47.82 37.12 -12.78
N LEU A 710 46.67 37.22 -13.48
CA LEU A 710 45.36 37.46 -12.86
C LEU A 710 44.89 36.27 -12.00
N LEU A 711 45.07 35.02 -12.46
CA LEU A 711 44.75 33.83 -11.67
C LEU A 711 45.63 33.71 -10.41
N ARG A 712 46.88 34.17 -10.47
CA ARG A 712 47.77 34.27 -9.30
C ARG A 712 47.25 35.28 -8.26
N GLN A 713 46.83 36.47 -8.69
CA GLN A 713 46.22 37.47 -7.80
C GLN A 713 44.91 36.96 -7.17
N LEU A 714 44.07 36.26 -7.94
CA LEU A 714 42.87 35.60 -7.40
C LEU A 714 43.22 34.48 -6.41
N LYS A 715 44.33 33.75 -6.61
CA LYS A 715 44.84 32.78 -5.63
C LYS A 715 45.30 33.46 -4.33
N ASP A 716 45.90 34.65 -4.39
CA ASP A 716 46.27 35.40 -3.17
C ASP A 716 45.03 35.86 -2.39
N LEU A 717 43.99 36.35 -3.09
CA LEU A 717 42.67 36.64 -2.49
C LEU A 717 41.93 35.39 -1.99
N GLY A 718 42.19 34.22 -2.59
CA GLY A 718 41.74 32.92 -2.10
C GLY A 718 42.38 32.47 -0.78
N LEU A 719 43.41 33.19 -0.31
CA LEU A 719 44.15 32.98 0.94
C LEU A 719 44.02 34.18 1.91
N ASP A 720 43.04 35.06 1.70
CA ASP A 720 42.70 36.15 2.65
C ASP A 720 42.17 35.60 3.99
N ASP A 721 42.36 36.30 5.11
CA ASP A 721 41.86 35.85 6.43
C ASP A 721 40.32 35.74 6.51
N LYS A 722 39.58 36.45 5.65
CA LYS A 722 38.11 36.46 5.64
C LYS A 722 37.53 35.30 4.83
N GLN A 723 36.80 34.43 5.52
CA GLN A 723 36.10 33.27 4.96
C GLN A 723 35.21 33.62 3.76
N GLU A 724 34.45 34.71 3.83
CA GLU A 724 33.59 35.20 2.75
C GLU A 724 34.38 35.52 1.46
N VAL A 725 35.52 36.21 1.62
CA VAL A 725 36.41 36.60 0.52
C VAL A 725 37.05 35.37 -0.10
N ARG A 726 37.56 34.44 0.72
CA ARG A 726 38.12 33.17 0.23
C ARG A 726 37.10 32.37 -0.58
N LEU A 727 35.91 32.12 0.00
CA LEU A 727 34.89 31.26 -0.64
C LEU A 727 34.38 31.86 -1.95
N GLY A 728 34.09 33.17 -1.98
CA GLY A 728 33.68 33.87 -3.20
C GLY A 728 34.77 33.87 -4.28
N THR A 729 36.02 34.08 -3.88
CA THR A 729 37.16 34.12 -4.81
C THR A 729 37.49 32.74 -5.37
N ILE A 730 37.55 31.70 -4.53
CA ILE A 730 37.78 30.30 -4.95
C ILE A 730 36.70 29.87 -5.95
N SER A 731 35.42 30.12 -5.65
CA SER A 731 34.31 29.81 -6.57
C SER A 731 34.48 30.52 -7.93
N THR A 732 34.77 31.82 -7.92
CA THR A 732 34.95 32.63 -9.13
C THR A 732 36.17 32.17 -9.97
N LEU A 733 37.27 31.81 -9.30
CA LEU A 733 38.51 31.32 -9.90
C LEU A 733 38.26 29.99 -10.62
N PHE A 734 37.68 29.00 -9.93
CA PHE A 734 37.42 27.69 -10.53
C PHE A 734 36.31 27.73 -11.59
N GLN A 735 35.28 28.57 -11.44
CA GLN A 735 34.30 28.80 -12.51
C GLN A 735 34.95 29.40 -13.76
N SER A 736 35.93 30.29 -13.60
CA SER A 736 36.70 30.86 -14.71
C SER A 736 37.58 29.78 -15.38
N LEU A 737 38.24 28.92 -14.60
CA LEU A 737 38.97 27.77 -15.14
C LEU A 737 38.04 26.79 -15.90
N ASP A 738 36.81 26.61 -15.45
CA ASP A 738 35.87 25.70 -16.13
C ASP A 738 35.38 26.26 -17.47
N PHE A 739 35.05 27.57 -17.55
CA PHE A 739 34.65 28.21 -18.79
C PHE A 739 35.79 28.33 -19.83
N TYR A 740 37.02 28.62 -19.40
CA TYR A 740 38.14 28.90 -20.32
C TYR A 740 39.14 27.75 -20.46
N GLY A 741 39.03 26.67 -19.68
CA GLY A 741 40.01 25.58 -19.62
C GLY A 741 40.29 24.87 -20.96
N HIS A 742 39.31 24.86 -21.87
CA HIS A 742 39.47 24.30 -23.23
C HIS A 742 40.53 25.03 -24.06
N SER A 743 40.72 26.34 -23.87
CA SER A 743 41.68 27.13 -24.66
C SER A 743 43.13 27.07 -24.16
N LEU A 744 43.36 26.54 -22.94
CA LEU A 744 44.69 26.52 -22.31
C LEU A 744 45.64 25.49 -22.96
N SER A 745 46.93 25.84 -23.06
CA SER A 745 47.99 24.91 -23.48
C SER A 745 48.34 23.91 -22.37
N LEU A 746 49.12 22.88 -22.67
CA LEU A 746 49.62 21.94 -21.65
C LEU A 746 50.57 22.64 -20.66
N GLN A 747 51.46 23.53 -21.15
CA GLN A 747 52.36 24.32 -20.29
C GLN A 747 51.57 25.30 -19.39
N SER A 748 50.48 25.86 -19.89
CA SER A 748 49.58 26.72 -19.10
C SER A 748 48.85 25.94 -18.00
N TRP A 749 48.40 24.72 -18.30
CA TRP A 749 47.78 23.82 -17.32
C TRP A 749 48.78 23.39 -16.24
N GLU A 750 50.01 23.04 -16.61
CA GLU A 750 51.13 22.75 -15.70
C GLU A 750 51.37 23.93 -14.73
N GLU A 751 51.53 25.15 -15.26
CA GLU A 751 51.76 26.35 -14.44
C GLU A 751 50.59 26.66 -13.51
N ILE A 752 49.34 26.56 -13.96
CA ILE A 752 48.15 26.79 -13.14
C ILE A 752 48.00 25.74 -12.04
N ILE A 753 48.29 24.46 -12.32
CA ILE A 753 48.23 23.39 -11.32
C ILE A 753 49.20 23.65 -10.16
N TRP A 754 50.44 24.02 -10.48
CA TRP A 754 51.48 24.23 -9.45
C TRP A 754 51.46 25.60 -8.78
N THR A 755 51.06 26.67 -9.48
CA THR A 755 51.08 28.04 -8.93
C THR A 755 49.74 28.51 -8.37
N VAL A 756 48.63 27.85 -8.70
CA VAL A 756 47.27 28.25 -8.27
C VAL A 756 46.55 27.12 -7.54
N ILE A 757 46.42 25.92 -8.13
CA ILE A 757 45.59 24.86 -7.54
C ILE A 757 46.26 24.24 -6.30
N ILE A 758 47.52 23.81 -6.38
CA ILE A 758 48.23 23.20 -5.24
C ILE A 758 48.31 24.14 -4.01
N PRO A 759 48.64 25.45 -4.14
CA PRO A 759 48.65 26.36 -2.99
C PRO A 759 47.30 26.54 -2.30
N LEU A 760 46.18 26.50 -3.04
CA LEU A 760 44.82 26.54 -2.46
C LEU A 760 44.41 25.21 -1.77
N LEU A 761 45.23 24.17 -1.93
CA LEU A 761 45.07 22.85 -1.33
C LEU A 761 46.19 22.54 -0.31
N ASP A 762 46.99 23.54 0.09
CA ASP A 762 48.19 23.28 0.89
C ASP A 762 47.90 22.69 2.27
N LYS A 763 48.83 21.82 2.71
CA LYS A 763 48.75 21.04 3.95
C LYS A 763 48.63 21.93 5.19
N SER A 764 49.19 23.15 5.17
CA SER A 764 49.10 24.11 6.29
C SER A 764 47.67 24.60 6.58
N LEU A 765 46.82 24.71 5.55
CA LEU A 765 45.49 25.31 5.62
C LEU A 765 44.45 24.41 6.31
N SER A 766 44.74 23.10 6.37
CA SER A 766 43.86 22.01 6.83
C SER A 766 43.32 22.14 8.26
N SER A 767 43.99 22.92 9.11
CA SER A 767 43.66 23.08 10.53
C SER A 767 42.71 24.25 10.82
N HIS A 768 42.67 25.27 9.97
CA HIS A 768 41.95 26.53 10.25
C HIS A 768 40.90 26.88 9.17
N TRP A 769 41.11 26.52 7.90
CA TRP A 769 40.25 26.97 6.77
C TRP A 769 39.54 25.83 6.06
N GLN A 770 38.98 24.89 6.83
CA GLN A 770 38.43 23.63 6.30
C GLN A 770 37.33 23.81 5.24
N GLU A 771 36.44 24.80 5.37
CA GLU A 771 35.43 25.06 4.33
C GLU A 771 36.03 25.56 3.00
N SER A 772 37.12 26.33 3.07
CA SER A 772 37.84 26.80 1.88
C SER A 772 38.57 25.63 1.20
N LEU A 773 39.18 24.73 1.97
CA LEU A 773 39.80 23.49 1.48
C LEU A 773 38.76 22.54 0.85
N ILE A 774 37.60 22.36 1.48
CA ILE A 774 36.46 21.60 0.92
C ILE A 774 36.07 22.16 -0.45
N LEU A 775 35.83 23.47 -0.55
CA LEU A 775 35.40 24.10 -1.80
C LEU A 775 36.47 23.97 -2.89
N ALA A 776 37.75 24.13 -2.54
CA ALA A 776 38.85 23.95 -3.48
C ALA A 776 38.99 22.50 -3.97
N LEU A 777 38.77 21.50 -3.10
CA LEU A 777 38.78 20.07 -3.48
C LEU A 777 37.62 19.71 -4.42
N GLU A 778 36.40 20.12 -4.09
CA GLU A 778 35.21 19.87 -4.93
C GLU A 778 35.32 20.57 -6.29
N SER A 779 35.82 21.81 -6.30
CA SER A 779 36.05 22.56 -7.54
C SER A 779 37.17 21.95 -8.39
N THR A 780 38.24 21.45 -7.76
CA THR A 780 39.30 20.70 -8.43
C THR A 780 38.77 19.41 -9.06
N ALA A 781 37.91 18.65 -8.36
CA ALA A 781 37.30 17.45 -8.92
C ALA A 781 36.39 17.74 -10.13
N ASN A 782 35.66 18.85 -10.13
CA ASN A 782 34.88 19.28 -11.29
C ASN A 782 35.75 19.69 -12.49
N VAL A 783 36.84 20.45 -12.27
CA VAL A 783 37.83 20.73 -13.32
C VAL A 783 38.45 19.44 -13.87
N PHE A 784 38.81 18.50 -13.00
CA PHE A 784 39.38 17.21 -13.45
C PHE A 784 38.34 16.40 -14.23
N LYS A 785 37.08 16.35 -13.80
CA LYS A 785 35.99 15.69 -14.53
C LYS A 785 35.82 16.20 -15.97
N ASN A 786 36.03 17.50 -16.20
CA ASN A 786 35.89 18.11 -17.52
C ASN A 786 37.19 18.04 -18.36
N TYR A 787 38.37 18.09 -17.72
CA TYR A 787 39.67 18.27 -18.42
C TYR A 787 40.69 17.12 -18.28
N LEU A 788 40.45 16.10 -17.44
CA LEU A 788 41.33 14.93 -17.26
C LEU A 788 41.57 14.19 -18.58
N HIS A 789 40.49 13.87 -19.31
CA HIS A 789 40.58 13.10 -20.55
C HIS A 789 41.27 13.82 -21.71
N SER A 790 41.27 15.15 -21.73
CA SER A 790 41.65 15.97 -22.88
C SER A 790 42.99 16.71 -22.73
N LYS A 791 43.37 17.07 -21.51
CA LYS A 791 44.59 17.86 -21.21
C LYS A 791 45.35 17.29 -20.02
N ILE A 792 44.73 17.19 -18.85
CA ILE A 792 45.45 17.07 -17.58
C ILE A 792 46.19 15.72 -17.43
N LYS A 793 45.67 14.61 -17.98
CA LYS A 793 46.38 13.31 -17.99
C LYS A 793 47.64 13.27 -18.87
N HIS A 794 47.85 14.29 -19.70
CA HIS A 794 49.00 14.40 -20.62
C HIS A 794 50.09 15.35 -20.10
N LEU A 795 50.03 15.72 -18.83
CA LEU A 795 51.06 16.49 -18.13
C LEU A 795 52.08 15.54 -17.50
N ASP A 796 53.36 15.80 -17.71
CA ASP A 796 54.45 14.99 -17.14
C ASP A 796 54.44 14.97 -15.61
N SER A 797 53.87 16.02 -14.98
CA SER A 797 53.74 16.12 -13.52
C SER A 797 52.53 15.39 -12.94
N PHE A 798 51.65 14.78 -13.75
CA PHE A 798 50.35 14.25 -13.29
C PHE A 798 50.49 13.27 -12.11
N ASN A 799 51.46 12.36 -12.19
CA ASN A 799 51.76 11.40 -11.11
C ASN A 799 52.20 12.10 -9.81
N ARG A 800 52.97 13.20 -9.91
CA ARG A 800 53.43 13.99 -8.75
C ARG A 800 52.29 14.79 -8.12
N PHE A 801 51.42 15.38 -8.94
CA PHE A 801 50.21 16.05 -8.48
C PHE A 801 49.28 15.08 -7.74
N TRP A 802 49.06 13.89 -8.29
CA TRP A 802 48.24 12.84 -7.67
C TRP A 802 48.82 12.36 -6.33
N SER A 803 50.14 12.24 -6.21
CA SER A 803 50.81 11.94 -4.93
C SER A 803 50.57 13.04 -3.89
N ASN A 804 50.65 14.32 -4.27
CA ASN A 804 50.38 15.42 -3.33
C ASN A 804 48.92 15.44 -2.86
N LEU A 805 47.96 15.17 -3.75
CA LEU A 805 46.55 15.01 -3.36
C LEU A 805 46.40 13.84 -2.37
N SER A 806 47.04 12.70 -2.64
CA SER A 806 47.03 11.53 -1.77
C SER A 806 47.58 11.81 -0.35
N ASP A 807 48.64 12.62 -0.24
CA ASP A 807 49.13 13.09 1.05
C ASP A 807 48.08 13.94 1.78
N ILE A 808 47.44 14.89 1.09
CA ILE A 808 46.42 15.78 1.68
C ILE A 808 45.25 14.96 2.23
N LEU A 809 44.76 13.97 1.49
CA LEU A 809 43.73 13.04 1.98
C LEU A 809 44.18 12.32 3.26
N THR A 810 45.44 11.87 3.30
CA THR A 810 46.03 11.16 4.44
C THR A 810 46.12 12.04 5.69
N GLU A 811 46.49 13.32 5.55
CA GLU A 811 46.48 14.27 6.68
C GLU A 811 45.05 14.63 7.13
N MET A 812 44.09 14.78 6.21
CA MET A 812 42.69 15.05 6.55
C MET A 812 42.10 13.94 7.44
N PHE A 813 42.43 12.67 7.19
CA PHE A 813 42.04 11.55 8.07
C PHE A 813 42.58 11.70 9.51
N LYS A 814 43.79 12.23 9.71
CA LYS A 814 44.34 12.47 11.06
C LYS A 814 43.63 13.60 11.81
N THR A 815 43.12 14.60 11.09
CA THR A 815 42.44 15.78 11.68
C THR A 815 40.99 15.54 12.11
N ALA A 816 40.43 14.35 11.86
CA ALA A 816 39.16 13.84 12.40
C ALA A 816 37.85 14.63 12.10
N GLU A 817 37.88 15.76 11.37
CA GLU A 817 36.64 16.48 11.01
C GLU A 817 35.87 15.72 9.91
N SER A 818 34.80 15.05 10.31
CA SER A 818 34.13 14.04 9.49
C SER A 818 33.49 14.57 8.20
N LYS A 819 33.05 15.84 8.15
CA LYS A 819 32.42 16.46 6.98
C LYS A 819 33.47 16.68 5.88
N SER A 820 34.64 17.20 6.25
CA SER A 820 35.80 17.41 5.39
C SER A 820 36.26 16.11 4.75
N VAL A 821 36.41 15.02 5.53
CA VAL A 821 36.82 13.70 5.02
C VAL A 821 35.81 13.15 4.00
N SER A 822 34.50 13.26 4.25
CA SER A 822 33.47 12.83 3.29
C SER A 822 33.54 13.58 1.95
N LEU A 823 33.72 14.91 1.99
CA LEU A 823 33.74 15.73 0.76
C LEU A 823 35.04 15.56 -0.03
N ALA A 824 36.17 15.35 0.65
CA ALA A 824 37.42 14.92 0.02
C ALA A 824 37.22 13.58 -0.71
N LEU A 825 36.72 12.53 -0.04
CA LEU A 825 36.53 11.21 -0.66
C LEU A 825 35.61 11.25 -1.90
N LYS A 826 34.51 12.01 -1.88
CA LYS A 826 33.66 12.24 -3.07
C LYS A 826 34.44 12.84 -4.24
N SER A 827 35.34 13.77 -3.95
CA SER A 827 36.22 14.42 -4.92
C SER A 827 37.19 13.41 -5.56
N PHE A 828 37.84 12.57 -4.76
CA PHE A 828 38.72 11.49 -5.25
C PHE A 828 37.99 10.42 -6.07
N ILE A 829 36.80 9.99 -5.62
CA ILE A 829 35.95 9.03 -6.35
C ILE A 829 35.59 9.60 -7.73
N THR A 830 35.16 10.86 -7.80
CA THR A 830 34.80 11.53 -9.06
C THR A 830 35.96 11.54 -10.06
N ILE A 831 37.20 11.75 -9.60
CA ILE A 831 38.39 11.72 -10.46
C ILE A 831 38.68 10.29 -10.97
N LEU A 832 38.52 9.27 -10.12
CA LEU A 832 38.71 7.87 -10.51
C LEU A 832 37.62 7.34 -11.45
N GLU A 833 36.34 7.65 -11.22
CA GLU A 833 35.24 7.23 -12.10
C GLU A 833 35.37 7.82 -13.52
N VAL A 834 35.96 9.02 -13.64
CA VAL A 834 36.31 9.59 -14.95
C VAL A 834 37.52 8.86 -15.55
N SER A 835 38.53 8.52 -14.74
CA SER A 835 39.71 7.75 -15.16
C SER A 835 39.39 6.34 -15.70
N GLU A 836 38.28 5.72 -15.28
CA GLU A 836 37.86 4.35 -15.63
C GLU A 836 37.70 4.13 -17.16
N LYS A 837 37.50 5.19 -17.96
CA LYS A 837 37.42 5.12 -19.44
C LYS A 837 38.78 5.00 -20.16
N GLY A 838 39.84 4.68 -19.43
CA GLY A 838 41.09 4.14 -19.95
C GLY A 838 42.18 5.16 -20.31
N LYS A 839 43.44 4.69 -20.24
CA LYS A 839 44.69 5.43 -20.48
C LYS A 839 45.07 6.45 -19.38
N VAL A 840 45.31 5.94 -18.17
CA VAL A 840 46.03 6.59 -17.06
C VAL A 840 47.07 5.58 -16.51
N SER A 841 48.21 6.03 -15.97
CA SER A 841 49.30 5.14 -15.56
C SER A 841 48.93 4.21 -14.39
N ARG A 842 49.56 3.03 -14.33
CA ARG A 842 49.40 2.05 -13.23
C ARG A 842 49.80 2.66 -11.87
N ASP A 843 50.80 3.52 -11.87
CA ASP A 843 51.35 4.19 -10.67
C ASP A 843 50.27 4.95 -9.91
N VAL A 844 49.34 5.59 -10.62
CA VAL A 844 48.23 6.39 -10.05
C VAL A 844 47.31 5.52 -9.19
N TYR A 845 46.96 4.34 -9.70
CA TYR A 845 46.15 3.36 -8.97
C TYR A 845 46.93 2.69 -7.83
N GLN A 846 48.24 2.47 -8.00
CA GLN A 846 49.10 1.92 -6.94
C GLN A 846 49.26 2.90 -5.78
N VAL A 847 49.46 4.20 -6.07
CA VAL A 847 49.46 5.29 -5.07
C VAL A 847 48.09 5.35 -4.38
N GLY A 848 46.99 5.33 -5.14
CA GLY A 848 45.64 5.32 -4.57
C GLY A 848 45.39 4.13 -3.63
N TRP A 849 45.88 2.93 -3.97
CA TRP A 849 45.82 1.77 -3.07
C TRP A 849 46.64 1.98 -1.80
N SER A 850 47.91 2.41 -1.90
CA SER A 850 48.73 2.66 -0.71
C SER A 850 48.09 3.72 0.20
N THR A 851 47.56 4.80 -0.37
CA THR A 851 46.81 5.84 0.38
C THR A 851 45.60 5.27 1.10
N SER A 852 44.84 4.38 0.44
CA SER A 852 43.69 3.73 1.09
C SER A 852 44.10 2.86 2.28
N GLN A 853 45.24 2.15 2.19
CA GLN A 853 45.76 1.34 3.29
C GLN A 853 46.37 2.21 4.42
N THR A 854 46.98 3.35 4.10
CA THR A 854 47.40 4.34 5.12
C THR A 854 46.20 4.96 5.82
N CYS A 855 45.12 5.31 5.12
CA CYS A 855 43.89 5.78 5.75
C CYS A 855 43.29 4.71 6.67
N LEU A 856 43.27 3.44 6.23
CA LEU A 856 42.82 2.31 7.06
C LEU A 856 43.74 2.03 8.26
N SER A 857 45.04 2.29 8.17
CA SER A 857 45.95 2.17 9.33
C SER A 857 45.74 3.31 10.33
N ILE A 858 45.47 4.53 9.87
CA ILE A 858 45.11 5.68 10.72
C ILE A 858 43.79 5.40 11.45
N ILE A 859 42.78 4.83 10.80
CA ILE A 859 41.50 4.42 11.44
C ILE A 859 41.71 3.30 12.47
N LYS A 860 42.74 2.44 12.30
CA LYS A 860 43.10 1.39 13.27
C LYS A 860 43.92 1.91 14.45
N SER A 861 44.77 2.91 14.25
CA SER A 861 45.65 3.46 15.28
C SER A 861 45.02 4.58 16.11
N THR A 862 43.87 5.11 15.69
CA THR A 862 43.28 6.33 16.24
C THR A 862 41.83 6.05 16.66
N GLU A 863 41.50 6.32 17.92
CA GLU A 863 40.13 6.15 18.46
C GLU A 863 39.12 7.20 17.95
N ALA A 864 39.54 8.07 17.02
CA ALA A 864 38.77 9.18 16.46
C ALA A 864 37.42 8.73 15.89
N VAL A 865 36.38 9.54 16.12
CA VAL A 865 35.00 9.19 15.75
C VAL A 865 34.70 9.59 14.31
N TYR A 866 34.48 8.60 13.43
CA TYR A 866 34.20 8.84 12.01
C TYR A 866 32.70 8.73 11.70
N ALA A 867 32.21 9.60 10.81
CA ALA A 867 30.86 9.49 10.26
C ALA A 867 30.72 8.25 9.35
N GLN A 868 29.54 7.62 9.39
CA GLN A 868 29.20 6.45 8.57
C GLN A 868 29.35 6.72 7.06
N GLU A 869 29.05 7.95 6.63
CA GLU A 869 29.20 8.39 5.23
C GLU A 869 30.68 8.39 4.78
N SER A 870 31.61 8.87 5.62
CA SER A 870 33.05 8.86 5.31
C SER A 870 33.59 7.44 5.12
N LEU A 871 33.08 6.49 5.90
CA LEU A 871 33.48 5.07 5.81
C LEU A 871 32.83 4.37 4.61
N GLU A 872 31.58 4.71 4.26
CA GLU A 872 30.92 4.26 3.03
C GLU A 872 31.68 4.76 1.78
N LEU A 873 32.13 6.01 1.81
CA LEU A 873 32.90 6.63 0.74
C LEU A 873 34.32 6.05 0.64
N LEU A 874 34.99 5.73 1.75
CA LEU A 874 36.26 5.01 1.73
C LEU A 874 36.11 3.63 1.07
N LEU A 875 35.03 2.91 1.35
CA LEU A 875 34.72 1.65 0.67
C LEU A 875 34.41 1.85 -0.82
N LYS A 876 33.71 2.93 -1.22
CA LYS A 876 33.52 3.27 -2.65
C LYS A 876 34.85 3.58 -3.35
N PHE A 877 35.73 4.37 -2.73
CA PHE A 877 37.05 4.70 -3.26
C PHE A 877 37.88 3.45 -3.57
N ILE A 878 37.97 2.51 -2.61
CA ILE A 878 38.68 1.24 -2.81
C ILE A 878 38.00 0.39 -3.89
N LYS A 879 36.66 0.41 -3.99
CA LYS A 879 35.92 -0.28 -5.05
C LYS A 879 36.26 0.26 -6.45
N CYS A 880 36.38 1.58 -6.62
CA CYS A 880 36.77 2.20 -7.89
C CYS A 880 38.19 1.79 -8.31
N LEU A 881 39.14 1.73 -7.37
CA LEU A 881 40.49 1.22 -7.59
C LEU A 881 40.47 -0.25 -8.04
N TYR A 882 39.65 -1.09 -7.40
CA TYR A 882 39.50 -2.50 -7.76
C TYR A 882 38.81 -2.69 -9.13
N GLN A 883 37.75 -1.94 -9.44
CA GLN A 883 37.12 -2.01 -10.77
C GLN A 883 38.07 -1.60 -11.90
N SER A 884 38.91 -0.59 -11.67
CA SER A 884 39.81 -0.06 -12.70
C SER A 884 41.05 -0.92 -12.97
N GLN A 885 41.47 -1.76 -12.01
CA GLN A 885 42.76 -2.49 -12.08
C GLN A 885 42.72 -3.94 -11.54
N GLY A 886 41.60 -4.47 -11.07
CA GLY A 886 41.51 -5.72 -10.29
C GLY A 886 42.09 -6.96 -10.97
N SER A 887 42.12 -6.98 -12.31
CA SER A 887 42.76 -8.05 -13.11
C SER A 887 44.29 -8.06 -13.08
N TYR A 888 44.91 -7.06 -12.44
CA TYR A 888 46.35 -6.94 -12.22
C TYR A 888 46.71 -6.91 -10.73
N TRP A 889 45.78 -7.31 -9.85
CA TRP A 889 46.01 -7.49 -8.42
C TRP A 889 46.45 -8.94 -8.15
N ASP A 890 47.25 -9.12 -7.10
CA ASP A 890 47.58 -10.44 -6.55
C ASP A 890 46.47 -10.91 -5.60
N ASP A 891 46.43 -12.23 -5.33
CA ASP A 891 45.48 -12.82 -4.38
C ASP A 891 45.61 -12.17 -2.99
N ASP A 892 46.84 -11.82 -2.57
CA ASP A 892 47.10 -11.16 -1.30
C ASP A 892 46.40 -9.80 -1.19
N ARG A 893 46.52 -8.88 -2.17
CA ARG A 893 45.77 -7.61 -2.16
C ARG A 893 44.26 -7.81 -2.22
N CYS A 894 43.79 -8.86 -2.91
CA CYS A 894 42.37 -9.19 -2.91
C CYS A 894 41.89 -9.63 -1.51
N VAL A 895 42.69 -10.42 -0.80
CA VAL A 895 42.43 -10.82 0.59
C VAL A 895 42.55 -9.63 1.55
N GLU A 896 43.52 -8.73 1.38
CA GLU A 896 43.61 -7.46 2.13
C GLU A 896 42.40 -6.57 1.91
N TYR A 897 41.87 -6.50 0.69
CA TYR A 897 40.64 -5.76 0.39
C TYR A 897 39.43 -6.38 1.10
N ILE A 898 39.26 -7.71 1.08
CA ILE A 898 38.18 -8.38 1.84
C ILE A 898 38.31 -8.11 3.35
N LYS A 899 39.53 -8.21 3.90
CA LYS A 899 39.83 -7.85 5.30
C LYS A 899 39.53 -6.37 5.60
N SER A 900 39.75 -5.48 4.63
CA SER A 900 39.45 -4.04 4.75
C SER A 900 37.94 -3.78 4.81
N ILE A 901 37.13 -4.47 3.99
CA ILE A 901 35.67 -4.38 4.03
C ILE A 901 35.14 -4.92 5.38
N ASP A 902 35.63 -6.07 5.84
CA ASP A 902 35.23 -6.67 7.11
C ASP A 902 35.61 -5.81 8.33
N PHE A 903 36.77 -5.14 8.29
CA PHE A 903 37.18 -4.19 9.34
C PHE A 903 36.27 -2.95 9.37
N VAL A 904 36.06 -2.29 8.24
CA VAL A 904 35.25 -1.06 8.18
C VAL A 904 33.78 -1.31 8.57
N LEU A 905 33.25 -2.50 8.24
CA LEU A 905 31.91 -2.93 8.63
C LEU A 905 31.74 -3.12 10.14
N LYS A 906 32.81 -3.44 10.87
CA LYS A 906 32.83 -3.75 12.31
C LYS A 906 33.32 -2.59 13.17
N TYR A 907 33.59 -1.43 12.58
CA TYR A 907 34.13 -0.28 13.28
C TYR A 907 33.15 0.26 14.32
N THR A 908 33.60 0.46 15.56
CA THR A 908 32.72 0.78 16.70
C THR A 908 32.48 2.28 16.88
N ASN A 909 33.44 3.13 16.49
CA ASN A 909 33.47 4.54 16.87
C ASN A 909 32.75 5.42 15.83
N HIS A 910 31.45 5.21 15.66
CA HIS A 910 30.59 5.97 14.75
C HIS A 910 29.91 7.17 15.43
N SER A 911 29.88 8.33 14.75
CA SER A 911 29.28 9.57 15.29
C SER A 911 27.75 9.61 15.30
N LYS A 912 27.09 8.89 14.39
CA LYS A 912 25.64 8.74 14.32
C LYS A 912 25.30 7.33 13.84
N ILE A 913 24.46 6.62 14.57
CA ILE A 913 24.11 5.22 14.30
C ILE A 913 22.64 5.15 13.88
N ARG A 914 22.37 4.54 12.72
CA ARG A 914 21.02 4.18 12.27
C ARG A 914 20.74 2.73 12.66
N ALA A 915 19.53 2.46 13.15
CA ALA A 915 19.12 1.12 13.53
C ALA A 915 18.96 0.20 12.29
N ASP A 916 19.50 -1.01 12.37
CA ASP A 916 19.59 -1.99 11.26
C ASP A 916 18.63 -3.16 11.48
N PHE A 917 17.32 -2.86 11.57
CA PHE A 917 16.29 -3.87 11.84
C PHE A 917 15.67 -4.45 10.57
N ASP A 918 15.43 -3.64 9.55
CA ASP A 918 14.74 -4.03 8.30
C ASP A 918 15.52 -3.68 7.01
N ILE A 919 16.24 -2.55 7.02
CA ILE A 919 16.88 -1.97 5.84
C ILE A 919 18.36 -1.81 6.14
N LEU A 920 19.21 -2.43 5.30
CA LEU A 920 20.66 -2.27 5.38
C LEU A 920 21.05 -0.80 5.50
N THR A 921 21.92 -0.49 6.45
CA THR A 921 22.58 0.82 6.47
C THR A 921 23.35 1.04 5.15
N PRO A 922 23.57 2.31 4.74
CA PRO A 922 24.33 2.62 3.53
C PRO A 922 25.71 1.95 3.50
N LEU A 923 26.37 1.88 4.66
CA LEU A 923 27.65 1.19 4.86
C LEU A 923 27.56 -0.32 4.57
N GLN A 924 26.62 -1.03 5.18
CA GLN A 924 26.43 -2.48 4.94
C GLN A 924 26.06 -2.80 3.49
N ASN A 925 25.22 -1.97 2.87
CA ASN A 925 24.85 -2.06 1.46
C ASN A 925 26.09 -1.89 0.56
N GLN A 926 26.97 -0.94 0.88
CA GLN A 926 28.23 -0.76 0.18
C GLN A 926 29.21 -1.93 0.41
N SER A 927 29.34 -2.44 1.64
CA SER A 927 30.16 -3.62 1.94
C SER A 927 29.71 -4.85 1.16
N LEU A 928 28.41 -5.11 1.05
CA LEU A 928 27.85 -6.20 0.25
C LEU A 928 28.07 -6.04 -1.26
N LYS A 929 28.04 -4.79 -1.78
CA LYS A 929 28.37 -4.47 -3.18
C LYS A 929 29.85 -4.61 -3.49
N ASN A 930 30.71 -4.22 -2.55
CA ASN A 930 32.16 -4.38 -2.66
C ASN A 930 32.53 -5.86 -2.71
N LEU A 931 32.01 -6.65 -1.77
CA LEU A 931 32.23 -8.09 -1.74
C LEU A 931 31.78 -8.75 -3.07
N SER A 932 30.59 -8.41 -3.58
CA SER A 932 30.10 -8.92 -4.86
C SER A 932 30.76 -8.37 -6.12
N THR A 933 31.77 -7.52 -5.97
CA THR A 933 32.66 -7.13 -7.08
C THR A 933 33.87 -8.06 -7.16
N VAL A 934 34.30 -8.62 -6.02
CA VAL A 934 35.49 -9.48 -5.87
C VAL A 934 35.20 -10.96 -6.21
N GLU A 935 33.93 -11.37 -6.14
CA GLU A 935 33.43 -12.75 -6.37
C GLU A 935 33.93 -13.42 -7.68
N LYS A 936 34.33 -12.65 -8.68
CA LYS A 936 34.53 -13.12 -10.07
C LYS A 936 35.96 -13.50 -10.46
N HIS A 937 36.97 -13.33 -9.59
CA HIS A 937 38.34 -13.14 -10.07
C HIS A 937 39.32 -14.32 -9.93
N ASN A 938 39.26 -15.13 -8.86
CA ASN A 938 40.11 -16.32 -8.70
C ASN A 938 39.52 -17.34 -7.72
N ALA A 939 39.85 -18.62 -7.92
CA ALA A 939 39.37 -19.76 -7.13
C ALA A 939 39.75 -19.67 -5.64
N SER A 940 40.97 -19.20 -5.32
CA SER A 940 41.46 -18.99 -3.95
C SER A 940 40.74 -17.85 -3.22
N ILE A 941 40.12 -16.93 -3.96
CA ILE A 941 39.39 -15.79 -3.40
C ILE A 941 37.95 -16.20 -3.07
N THR A 942 37.35 -17.11 -3.85
CA THR A 942 35.97 -17.61 -3.66
C THR A 942 35.73 -18.21 -2.26
N SER A 943 36.71 -18.93 -1.71
CA SER A 943 36.66 -19.49 -0.35
C SER A 943 36.69 -18.40 0.73
N VAL A 944 37.57 -17.40 0.59
CA VAL A 944 37.69 -16.26 1.53
C VAL A 944 36.42 -15.39 1.51
N VAL A 945 35.78 -15.24 0.35
CA VAL A 945 34.45 -14.60 0.24
C VAL A 945 33.39 -15.43 0.98
N LEU A 946 33.34 -16.75 0.76
CA LEU A 946 32.37 -17.63 1.43
C LEU A 946 32.50 -17.61 2.96
N ASP A 947 33.73 -17.66 3.47
CA ASP A 947 34.03 -17.53 4.90
C ASP A 947 33.63 -16.15 5.45
N THR A 948 33.84 -15.08 4.69
CA THR A 948 33.43 -13.73 5.08
C THR A 948 31.90 -13.59 5.11
N MET A 949 31.19 -14.15 4.14
CA MET A 949 29.72 -14.24 4.16
C MET A 949 29.22 -15.04 5.37
N SER A 950 29.88 -16.15 5.70
CA SER A 950 29.58 -17.00 6.86
C SER A 950 29.69 -16.20 8.16
N ARG A 951 30.82 -15.52 8.37
CA ARG A 951 31.02 -14.61 9.52
C ARG A 951 29.98 -13.49 9.57
N TRP A 952 29.60 -12.90 8.43
CA TRP A 952 28.60 -11.82 8.39
C TRP A 952 27.19 -12.30 8.70
N SER A 953 26.78 -13.48 8.24
CA SER A 953 25.47 -14.06 8.62
C SER A 953 25.34 -14.32 10.12
N MET A 954 26.45 -14.57 10.81
CA MET A 954 26.46 -14.84 12.26
C MET A 954 26.45 -13.59 13.14
N LEU A 955 26.67 -12.37 12.60
CA LEU A 955 26.86 -11.15 13.40
C LEU A 955 25.65 -10.81 14.28
N ALA A 956 24.42 -10.97 13.78
CA ALA A 956 23.20 -10.67 14.52
C ALA A 956 23.00 -11.52 15.79
N TYR A 957 23.68 -12.68 15.90
CA TYR A 957 23.58 -13.58 17.05
C TYR A 957 24.70 -13.37 18.08
N ASN A 958 25.76 -12.65 17.73
CA ASN A 958 26.85 -12.33 18.66
C ASN A 958 26.50 -11.07 19.47
N LYS A 959 26.11 -11.28 20.73
CA LYS A 959 25.73 -10.23 21.68
C LYS A 959 26.84 -9.18 21.90
N GLU A 960 28.10 -9.59 21.93
CA GLU A 960 29.24 -8.66 22.10
C GLU A 960 29.44 -7.80 20.85
N ALA A 961 29.37 -8.39 19.66
CA ALA A 961 29.49 -7.65 18.40
C ALA A 961 28.36 -6.63 18.22
N VAL A 962 27.12 -7.04 18.52
CA VAL A 962 25.93 -6.16 18.49
C VAL A 962 26.05 -5.02 19.51
N HIS A 963 26.49 -5.33 20.73
CA HIS A 963 26.69 -4.33 21.79
C HIS A 963 27.79 -3.32 21.44
N ASN A 964 28.95 -3.80 20.99
CA ASN A 964 30.14 -2.97 20.76
C ASN A 964 30.00 -2.10 19.50
N ALA A 965 29.38 -2.61 18.43
CA ALA A 965 29.03 -1.80 17.26
C ALA A 965 27.77 -0.95 17.45
N ARG A 966 26.96 -1.24 18.49
CA ARG A 966 25.61 -0.68 18.72
C ARG A 966 24.66 -0.83 17.52
N VAL A 967 24.88 -1.88 16.71
CA VAL A 967 24.17 -2.18 15.46
C VAL A 967 23.66 -3.62 15.52
N SER A 968 22.41 -3.83 15.13
CA SER A 968 21.69 -5.10 15.25
C SER A 968 22.11 -6.17 14.23
N PHE A 969 22.68 -5.79 13.09
CA PHE A 969 23.09 -6.68 11.98
C PHE A 969 21.98 -7.58 11.39
N VAL A 970 20.72 -7.41 11.79
CA VAL A 970 19.58 -8.27 11.42
C VAL A 970 19.34 -8.25 9.90
N ALA A 971 19.32 -7.05 9.29
CA ALA A 971 19.13 -6.94 7.84
C ALA A 971 20.36 -7.42 7.06
N LEU A 972 21.57 -7.27 7.61
CA LEU A 972 22.79 -7.84 7.02
C LEU A 972 22.72 -9.37 6.99
N SER A 973 22.42 -10.02 8.13
CA SER A 973 22.25 -11.48 8.21
C SER A 973 21.15 -11.98 7.27
N LYS A 974 20.00 -11.29 7.21
CA LYS A 974 18.89 -11.62 6.29
C LYS A 974 19.33 -11.60 4.81
N GLN A 975 20.23 -10.70 4.40
CA GLN A 975 20.72 -10.63 3.02
C GLN A 975 21.95 -11.52 2.72
N THR A 976 22.81 -11.81 3.68
CA THR A 976 23.93 -12.75 3.45
C THR A 976 23.45 -14.19 3.36
N MET A 977 22.50 -14.61 4.19
CA MET A 977 21.90 -15.95 4.12
C MET A 977 21.26 -16.23 2.76
N ALA A 978 20.57 -15.26 2.17
CA ALA A 978 19.96 -15.37 0.85
C ALA A 978 20.98 -15.53 -0.30
N LYS A 979 22.26 -15.15 -0.11
CA LYS A 979 23.30 -15.22 -1.13
C LYS A 979 24.04 -16.56 -1.21
N PHE A 980 24.04 -17.41 -0.18
CA PHE A 980 24.88 -18.63 -0.16
C PHE A 980 24.59 -19.58 -1.33
N ALA A 981 23.32 -19.93 -1.55
CA ALA A 981 22.92 -20.86 -2.61
C ALA A 981 23.24 -20.38 -4.04
N PRO A 982 22.87 -19.14 -4.47
CA PRO A 982 23.27 -18.66 -5.80
C PRO A 982 24.79 -18.50 -5.92
N PHE A 983 25.47 -17.98 -4.89
CA PHE A 983 26.93 -17.78 -4.95
C PHE A 983 27.70 -19.09 -5.18
N VAL A 984 27.38 -20.16 -4.44
CA VAL A 984 28.01 -21.48 -4.62
C VAL A 984 27.65 -22.07 -5.99
N LYS A 985 26.39 -21.96 -6.41
CA LYS A 985 25.90 -22.47 -7.70
C LYS A 985 26.54 -21.79 -8.90
N GLU A 986 26.87 -20.51 -8.81
CA GLU A 986 27.48 -19.74 -9.89
C GLU A 986 29.02 -19.81 -9.89
N ASN A 987 29.67 -19.81 -8.72
CA ASN A 987 31.12 -19.61 -8.62
C ASN A 987 31.90 -20.79 -8.01
N CYS A 988 31.25 -21.70 -7.27
CA CYS A 988 31.95 -22.76 -6.53
C CYS A 988 31.85 -24.16 -7.13
N MET A 989 30.84 -24.47 -7.96
CA MET A 989 30.53 -25.85 -8.39
C MET A 989 31.71 -26.68 -8.95
N LEU A 990 32.69 -26.01 -9.59
CA LEU A 990 33.89 -26.65 -10.14
C LEU A 990 35.18 -26.34 -9.35
N ASN A 991 35.08 -25.65 -8.22
CA ASN A 991 36.22 -25.14 -7.46
C ASN A 991 36.57 -26.04 -6.26
N GLN A 992 37.63 -26.84 -6.42
CA GLN A 992 38.13 -27.75 -5.37
C GLN A 992 38.65 -27.03 -4.12
N THR A 993 39.16 -25.78 -4.23
CA THR A 993 39.75 -25.08 -3.06
C THR A 993 38.70 -24.69 -2.03
N VAL A 994 37.44 -24.48 -2.43
CA VAL A 994 36.32 -24.18 -1.52
C VAL A 994 35.95 -25.37 -0.63
N ILE A 995 36.21 -26.60 -1.11
CA ILE A 995 36.05 -27.83 -0.34
C ILE A 995 37.24 -28.01 0.61
N SER A 996 38.48 -28.05 0.08
CA SER A 996 39.67 -28.38 0.87
C SER A 996 40.09 -27.31 1.89
N SER A 997 39.61 -26.07 1.75
CA SER A 997 39.79 -24.99 2.74
C SER A 997 38.80 -25.04 3.90
N GLY A 998 37.79 -25.91 3.86
CA GLY A 998 36.74 -25.98 4.89
C GLY A 998 35.74 -24.83 4.87
N SER A 999 35.88 -23.83 4.00
CA SER A 999 34.94 -22.68 3.92
C SER A 999 33.49 -23.11 3.62
N LEU A 1000 33.31 -24.23 2.92
CA LEU A 1000 31.98 -24.83 2.71
C LEU A 1000 31.34 -25.30 4.03
N ASN A 1001 32.12 -25.91 4.93
CA ASN A 1001 31.64 -26.27 6.28
C ASN A 1001 31.32 -25.04 7.12
N HIS A 1002 32.05 -23.94 6.97
CA HIS A 1002 31.75 -22.69 7.69
C HIS A 1002 30.39 -22.10 7.26
N SER A 1003 30.09 -22.10 5.96
CA SER A 1003 28.78 -21.62 5.46
C SER A 1003 27.61 -22.52 5.86
N ILE A 1004 27.80 -23.84 5.87
CA ILE A 1004 26.82 -24.82 6.37
C ILE A 1004 26.52 -24.53 7.85
N LYS A 1005 27.55 -24.42 8.70
CA LYS A 1005 27.41 -24.10 10.13
C LYS A 1005 26.83 -22.70 10.39
N ALA A 1006 27.11 -21.72 9.55
CA ALA A 1006 26.56 -20.36 9.68
C ALA A 1006 25.04 -20.31 9.43
N LEU A 1007 24.50 -21.13 8.53
CA LEU A 1007 23.06 -21.32 8.36
C LEU A 1007 22.45 -22.18 9.48
N GLY A 1008 23.16 -23.20 9.96
CA GLY A 1008 22.71 -24.05 11.07
C GLY A 1008 22.68 -23.35 12.44
N THR A 1009 23.53 -22.35 12.67
CA THR A 1009 23.62 -21.64 13.97
C THR A 1009 22.28 -21.05 14.45
N PRO A 1010 21.55 -20.22 13.67
CA PRO A 1010 20.21 -19.77 14.07
C PRO A 1010 19.19 -20.91 14.22
N MET A 1011 19.37 -22.02 13.52
CA MET A 1011 18.48 -23.19 13.59
C MET A 1011 18.63 -24.00 14.89
N SER A 1012 19.71 -23.84 15.65
CA SER A 1012 19.88 -24.43 16.99
C SER A 1012 19.51 -23.47 18.14
N ILE A 1013 19.36 -22.17 17.85
CA ILE A 1013 18.92 -21.15 18.84
C ILE A 1013 17.51 -20.60 18.55
N LYS A 1014 16.64 -21.38 17.89
CA LYS A 1014 15.30 -21.00 17.37
C LYS A 1014 14.58 -19.91 18.19
N TYR A 1015 14.11 -20.27 19.38
CA TYR A 1015 13.28 -19.42 20.25
C TYR A 1015 14.07 -18.33 21.01
N LEU A 1016 15.40 -18.32 20.86
CA LEU A 1016 16.33 -17.35 21.45
C LEU A 1016 16.96 -16.41 20.40
N CYS A 1017 16.52 -16.49 19.14
CA CYS A 1017 16.93 -15.57 18.09
C CYS A 1017 16.49 -14.13 18.39
N PRO A 1018 17.21 -13.11 17.89
CA PRO A 1018 16.71 -11.73 17.88
C PRO A 1018 15.31 -11.67 17.24
N PRO A 1019 14.35 -10.94 17.85
CA PRO A 1019 12.99 -10.88 17.36
C PRO A 1019 12.92 -10.23 15.97
N ALA A 1020 11.91 -10.63 15.19
CA ALA A 1020 11.62 -9.99 13.91
C ALA A 1020 11.28 -8.50 14.12
N SER A 1021 11.70 -7.66 13.17
CA SER A 1021 11.48 -6.21 13.13
C SER A 1021 10.01 -5.80 13.24
N LYS A 1022 9.10 -6.66 12.77
CA LYS A 1022 7.65 -6.51 12.86
C LYS A 1022 7.05 -7.80 13.43
N ARG A 1023 5.94 -7.67 14.16
CA ARG A 1023 5.25 -8.79 14.83
C ARG A 1023 4.80 -9.93 13.90
N ASP A 1024 4.69 -9.67 12.59
CA ASP A 1024 4.23 -10.64 11.59
C ASP A 1024 5.36 -11.14 10.64
N ASP A 1025 6.53 -10.49 10.64
CA ASP A 1025 7.67 -10.82 9.75
C ASP A 1025 8.29 -12.19 10.11
N SER A 1026 9.06 -12.79 9.20
CA SER A 1026 9.78 -14.05 9.49
C SER A 1026 10.93 -13.87 10.46
N THR A 1027 11.04 -14.81 11.39
CA THR A 1027 12.17 -14.90 12.32
C THR A 1027 13.46 -15.20 11.56
N LEU A 1028 14.61 -14.84 12.13
CA LEU A 1028 15.90 -15.13 11.50
C LEU A 1028 16.14 -16.65 11.32
N TRP A 1029 15.61 -17.50 12.20
CA TRP A 1029 15.75 -18.95 12.06
C TRP A 1029 14.81 -19.55 11.00
N GLU A 1030 13.58 -19.04 10.83
CA GLU A 1030 12.71 -19.45 9.71
C GLU A 1030 13.39 -19.16 8.37
N ILE A 1031 13.98 -17.98 8.24
CA ILE A 1031 14.71 -17.52 7.04
C ILE A 1031 15.95 -18.38 6.81
N ALA A 1032 16.73 -18.66 7.86
CA ALA A 1032 17.91 -19.51 7.78
C ALA A 1032 17.56 -20.95 7.37
N GLN A 1033 16.49 -21.53 7.94
CA GLN A 1033 16.01 -22.88 7.64
C GLN A 1033 15.52 -22.99 6.20
N ASP A 1034 14.81 -21.98 5.69
CA ASP A 1034 14.38 -21.92 4.30
C ASP A 1034 15.55 -21.80 3.32
N HIS A 1035 16.61 -21.07 3.66
CA HIS A 1035 17.84 -21.02 2.86
C HIS A 1035 18.68 -22.30 3.00
N TYR A 1036 18.74 -22.93 4.18
CA TYR A 1036 19.44 -24.19 4.44
C TYR A 1036 18.89 -25.34 3.59
N CYS A 1037 17.57 -25.53 3.55
CA CYS A 1037 16.92 -26.56 2.72
C CYS A 1037 17.28 -26.46 1.22
N ASN A 1038 17.44 -25.22 0.72
CA ASN A 1038 17.89 -24.97 -0.66
C ASN A 1038 19.40 -25.15 -0.82
N TYR A 1039 20.18 -24.80 0.19
CA TYR A 1039 21.64 -24.86 0.17
C TYR A 1039 22.19 -26.29 0.23
N VAL A 1040 21.58 -27.16 1.05
CA VAL A 1040 21.92 -28.59 1.14
C VAL A 1040 21.84 -29.25 -0.24
N GLN A 1041 20.79 -28.99 -1.03
CA GLN A 1041 20.68 -29.51 -2.39
C GLN A 1041 21.82 -29.03 -3.29
N VAL A 1042 22.15 -27.73 -3.28
CA VAL A 1042 23.24 -27.18 -4.11
C VAL A 1042 24.60 -27.78 -3.73
N VAL A 1043 24.85 -28.03 -2.45
CA VAL A 1043 26.09 -28.67 -1.99
C VAL A 1043 26.13 -30.16 -2.35
N LEU A 1044 25.01 -30.89 -2.24
CA LEU A 1044 24.93 -32.28 -2.69
C LEU A 1044 25.13 -32.40 -4.21
N ASP A 1045 24.54 -31.50 -5.01
CA ASP A 1045 24.79 -31.40 -6.46
C ASP A 1045 26.29 -31.19 -6.76
N MET A 1046 26.97 -30.34 -5.98
CA MET A 1046 28.40 -30.05 -6.10
C MET A 1046 29.27 -31.27 -5.75
N LEU A 1047 28.98 -31.93 -4.62
CA LEU A 1047 29.66 -33.18 -4.22
C LEU A 1047 29.47 -34.29 -5.26
N GLN A 1048 28.27 -34.41 -5.85
CA GLN A 1048 27.98 -35.38 -6.89
C GLN A 1048 28.74 -35.09 -8.19
N GLN A 1049 28.83 -33.83 -8.61
CA GLN A 1049 29.59 -33.43 -9.81
C GLN A 1049 31.10 -33.63 -9.65
N GLN A 1050 31.64 -33.47 -8.44
CA GLN A 1050 33.07 -33.62 -8.15
C GLN A 1050 33.46 -34.97 -7.51
N LYS A 1051 32.56 -35.96 -7.51
CA LYS A 1051 32.68 -37.24 -6.76
C LYS A 1051 34.00 -38.01 -6.96
N ASN A 1052 34.66 -37.84 -8.11
CA ASN A 1052 35.91 -38.52 -8.46
C ASN A 1052 37.19 -37.70 -8.15
N SER A 1053 37.07 -36.52 -7.50
CA SER A 1053 38.19 -35.59 -7.28
C SER A 1053 38.23 -34.95 -5.90
N ILE A 1054 37.28 -35.27 -5.02
CA ILE A 1054 37.26 -34.83 -3.61
C ILE A 1054 37.95 -35.89 -2.74
N ARG A 1055 38.66 -35.47 -1.68
CA ARG A 1055 39.19 -36.39 -0.66
C ARG A 1055 38.05 -36.95 0.19
N ASP A 1056 38.07 -38.26 0.46
CA ASP A 1056 37.03 -38.93 1.27
C ASP A 1056 36.83 -38.27 2.65
N GLU A 1057 37.90 -37.74 3.26
CA GLU A 1057 37.87 -36.95 4.50
C GLU A 1057 37.02 -35.67 4.39
N ASP A 1058 37.19 -34.88 3.31
CA ASP A 1058 36.43 -33.64 3.09
C ASP A 1058 34.96 -33.96 2.85
N HIS A 1059 34.68 -35.00 2.05
CA HIS A 1059 33.32 -35.48 1.75
C HIS A 1059 32.60 -35.94 3.02
N ALA A 1060 33.27 -36.72 3.87
CA ALA A 1060 32.76 -37.14 5.17
C ALA A 1060 32.51 -35.94 6.11
N SER A 1061 33.43 -34.97 6.15
CA SER A 1061 33.33 -33.77 6.99
C SER A 1061 32.13 -32.88 6.64
N ILE A 1062 31.81 -32.76 5.34
CA ILE A 1062 30.66 -31.97 4.86
C ILE A 1062 29.34 -32.65 5.21
N LEU A 1063 29.21 -33.96 4.93
CA LEU A 1063 27.99 -34.71 5.28
C LEU A 1063 27.79 -34.77 6.80
N THR A 1064 28.86 -34.95 7.57
CA THR A 1064 28.84 -34.85 9.04
C THR A 1064 28.32 -33.49 9.51
N SER A 1065 28.80 -32.40 8.91
CA SER A 1065 28.37 -31.05 9.28
C SER A 1065 26.88 -30.79 8.98
N MET A 1066 26.32 -31.39 7.92
CA MET A 1066 24.89 -31.30 7.61
C MET A 1066 24.03 -32.14 8.56
N VAL A 1067 24.49 -33.34 8.94
CA VAL A 1067 23.79 -34.22 9.87
C VAL A 1067 23.78 -33.65 11.29
N ASN A 1068 24.90 -33.06 11.74
CA ASN A 1068 24.98 -32.38 13.04
C ASN A 1068 23.93 -31.26 13.15
N ILE A 1069 23.72 -30.46 12.11
CA ILE A 1069 22.72 -29.38 12.12
C ILE A 1069 21.30 -29.92 12.26
N MET A 1070 21.00 -31.09 11.68
CA MET A 1070 19.70 -31.74 11.89
C MET A 1070 19.55 -32.24 13.34
N SER A 1071 20.60 -32.87 13.89
CA SER A 1071 20.65 -33.29 15.29
C SER A 1071 20.45 -32.10 16.24
N ASP A 1072 21.21 -31.03 16.06
CA ASP A 1072 21.15 -29.81 16.87
C ASP A 1072 19.81 -29.06 16.73
N ASN A 1073 19.13 -29.14 15.59
CA ASN A 1073 17.77 -28.60 15.40
C ASN A 1073 16.72 -29.40 16.19
N CYS A 1074 16.87 -30.72 16.27
CA CYS A 1074 15.99 -31.62 17.04
C CYS A 1074 16.25 -31.57 18.55
N LYS A 1075 17.46 -31.21 19.00
CA LYS A 1075 17.82 -31.00 20.41
C LYS A 1075 17.21 -29.73 21.05
N VAL A 1076 16.60 -28.83 20.26
CA VAL A 1076 16.01 -27.58 20.78
C VAL A 1076 14.70 -27.86 21.52
N ASP A 1077 14.60 -27.47 22.79
CA ASP A 1077 13.39 -27.65 23.60
C ASP A 1077 12.18 -26.92 22.97
N ARG A 1078 11.16 -27.69 22.60
CA ARG A 1078 9.91 -27.20 21.99
C ARG A 1078 8.91 -26.68 23.02
N ARG A 1079 9.08 -26.93 24.32
CA ARG A 1079 8.22 -26.37 25.37
C ARG A 1079 8.22 -24.84 25.38
N LEU A 1080 9.34 -24.22 24.97
CA LEU A 1080 9.43 -22.77 24.75
C LEU A 1080 8.43 -22.25 23.71
N ALA A 1081 8.01 -23.07 22.75
CA ALA A 1081 6.96 -22.70 21.79
C ALA A 1081 5.54 -22.84 22.33
N MET A 1082 5.30 -23.70 23.34
CA MET A 1082 3.97 -23.88 23.93
C MET A 1082 3.46 -22.62 24.64
N ASN A 1083 4.37 -21.76 25.10
CA ASN A 1083 4.08 -20.46 25.71
C ASN A 1083 3.65 -19.38 24.68
N GLU A 1084 3.81 -19.64 23.39
CA GLU A 1084 3.50 -18.69 22.31
C GLU A 1084 2.11 -18.93 21.71
N LYS A 1085 1.61 -17.97 20.94
CA LYS A 1085 0.26 -18.06 20.33
C LYS A 1085 0.13 -19.26 19.40
N ILE A 1086 -1.03 -19.93 19.43
CA ILE A 1086 -1.34 -21.11 18.58
C ILE A 1086 -1.11 -20.83 17.08
N GLU A 1087 -1.41 -19.62 16.60
CA GLU A 1087 -1.16 -19.20 15.20
C GLU A 1087 0.34 -19.20 14.84
N LEU A 1088 1.21 -18.88 15.82
CA LEU A 1088 2.66 -18.88 15.69
C LEU A 1088 3.24 -20.30 15.86
N GLN A 1089 2.72 -21.09 16.79
CA GLN A 1089 3.03 -22.53 16.90
C GLN A 1089 2.73 -23.26 15.59
N ALA A 1090 1.53 -23.07 15.02
CA ALA A 1090 1.12 -23.65 13.74
C ALA A 1090 1.85 -23.06 12.51
N ARG A 1091 2.63 -21.98 12.68
CA ARG A 1091 3.57 -21.46 11.67
C ARG A 1091 4.92 -22.17 11.78
N TRP A 1092 5.43 -22.33 12.98
CA TRP A 1092 6.68 -23.04 13.25
C TRP A 1092 6.60 -24.54 12.93
N GLU A 1093 5.49 -25.20 13.26
CA GLU A 1093 5.13 -26.56 12.82
C GLU A 1093 5.37 -26.74 11.31
N ARG A 1094 4.81 -25.86 10.47
CA ARG A 1094 4.94 -25.91 9.01
C ARG A 1094 6.38 -25.70 8.51
N HIS A 1095 7.19 -24.90 9.20
CA HIS A 1095 8.61 -24.75 8.86
C HIS A 1095 9.43 -25.99 9.27
N GLU A 1096 9.20 -26.59 10.45
CA GLU A 1096 9.90 -27.82 10.86
C GLU A 1096 9.49 -29.03 9.99
N VAL A 1097 8.20 -29.22 9.69
CA VAL A 1097 7.73 -30.25 8.73
C VAL A 1097 8.45 -30.12 7.38
N LYS A 1098 8.67 -28.90 6.88
CA LYS A 1098 9.41 -28.64 5.64
C LYS A 1098 10.89 -29.04 5.73
N LEU A 1099 11.55 -28.80 6.88
CA LEU A 1099 12.93 -29.25 7.12
C LEU A 1099 13.03 -30.77 7.18
N ILE A 1100 12.12 -31.44 7.91
CA ILE A 1100 12.08 -32.90 8.05
C ILE A 1100 11.87 -33.56 6.67
N ASN A 1101 10.98 -33.01 5.84
CA ASN A 1101 10.80 -33.48 4.46
C ASN A 1101 12.04 -33.27 3.58
N ASN A 1102 12.72 -32.12 3.70
CA ASN A 1102 13.97 -31.87 2.99
C ASN A 1102 15.06 -32.87 3.43
N PHE A 1103 15.18 -33.15 4.72
CA PHE A 1103 16.06 -34.19 5.26
C PHE A 1103 15.72 -35.59 4.70
N LYS A 1104 14.44 -36.00 4.72
CA LYS A 1104 14.00 -37.30 4.15
C LYS A 1104 14.36 -37.44 2.66
N GLN A 1105 14.24 -36.35 1.89
CA GLN A 1105 14.50 -36.36 0.45
C GLN A 1105 15.99 -36.26 0.08
N THR A 1106 16.81 -35.56 0.87
CA THR A 1106 18.19 -35.19 0.47
C THR A 1106 19.30 -35.86 1.27
N LEU A 1107 19.18 -35.92 2.60
CA LEU A 1107 20.23 -36.38 3.52
C LEU A 1107 20.05 -37.84 3.95
N LEU A 1108 18.80 -38.28 4.18
CA LEU A 1108 18.48 -39.66 4.52
C LEU A 1108 19.04 -40.70 3.51
N PRO A 1109 19.04 -40.46 2.18
CA PRO A 1109 19.74 -41.35 1.24
C PRO A 1109 21.24 -41.48 1.53
N GLN A 1110 21.91 -40.36 1.84
CA GLN A 1110 23.37 -40.28 2.06
C GLN A 1110 23.83 -41.01 3.32
N LEU A 1111 22.96 -41.20 4.33
CA LEU A 1111 23.24 -42.00 5.53
C LEU A 1111 23.54 -43.50 5.23
N GLY A 1112 23.47 -43.94 3.97
CA GLY A 1112 23.96 -45.25 3.53
C GLY A 1112 25.41 -45.26 3.01
N ASP A 1113 26.09 -44.10 2.93
CA ASP A 1113 27.49 -44.02 2.49
C ASP A 1113 28.44 -44.49 3.60
N LYS A 1114 29.37 -45.39 3.25
CA LYS A 1114 30.42 -45.93 4.13
C LYS A 1114 31.38 -44.85 4.66
N ARG A 1115 31.34 -43.64 4.09
CA ARG A 1115 32.11 -42.47 4.52
C ARG A 1115 31.55 -41.75 5.75
N ILE A 1116 30.29 -42.01 6.14
CA ILE A 1116 29.68 -41.41 7.34
C ILE A 1116 29.96 -42.30 8.57
N PRO A 1117 30.40 -41.76 9.72
CA PRO A 1117 30.57 -42.54 10.95
C PRO A 1117 29.25 -43.16 11.43
N LEU A 1118 29.25 -44.45 11.76
CA LEU A 1118 28.06 -45.15 12.29
C LEU A 1118 27.54 -44.48 13.57
N ALA A 1119 28.44 -44.10 14.48
CA ALA A 1119 28.09 -43.41 15.73
C ALA A 1119 27.32 -42.09 15.53
N LEU A 1120 27.53 -41.38 14.40
CA LEU A 1120 26.76 -40.19 14.06
C LEU A 1120 25.33 -40.52 13.63
N THR A 1121 25.15 -41.65 12.96
CA THR A 1121 23.83 -42.14 12.56
C THR A 1121 23.06 -42.67 13.77
N GLU A 1122 23.77 -43.30 14.72
CA GLU A 1122 23.25 -43.71 16.03
C GLU A 1122 22.79 -42.48 16.85
N GLU A 1123 23.65 -41.46 17.01
CA GLU A 1123 23.29 -40.20 17.71
C GLU A 1123 22.09 -39.49 17.07
N LEU A 1124 22.01 -39.47 15.73
CA LEU A 1124 20.89 -38.86 15.02
C LEU A 1124 19.58 -39.63 15.26
N ILE A 1125 19.61 -40.97 15.25
CA ILE A 1125 18.43 -41.79 15.51
C ILE A 1125 17.97 -41.61 16.96
N GLU A 1126 18.89 -41.65 17.93
CA GLU A 1126 18.59 -41.38 19.34
C GLU A 1126 17.97 -39.98 19.53
N THR A 1127 18.57 -38.96 18.92
CA THR A 1127 18.08 -37.58 18.96
C THR A 1127 16.69 -37.44 18.34
N LEU A 1128 16.41 -38.12 17.23
CA LEU A 1128 15.09 -38.12 16.60
C LEU A 1128 14.06 -38.84 17.47
N CYS A 1129 14.40 -40.00 18.08
CA CYS A 1129 13.51 -40.71 19.01
C CYS A 1129 13.16 -39.81 20.21
N ASN A 1130 14.15 -39.16 20.82
CA ASN A 1130 13.95 -38.20 21.91
C ASN A 1130 13.05 -37.02 21.48
N ALA A 1131 13.09 -36.63 20.20
CA ALA A 1131 12.23 -35.60 19.63
C ALA A 1131 10.80 -36.07 19.22
N THR A 1132 10.43 -37.34 19.48
CA THR A 1132 9.05 -37.85 19.29
C THR A 1132 8.20 -37.95 20.56
N TYR A 1133 8.82 -37.92 21.75
CA TYR A 1133 8.05 -38.04 22.98
C TYR A 1133 7.08 -36.84 23.16
N PRO A 1134 5.81 -37.08 23.54
CA PRO A 1134 4.91 -36.01 23.95
C PRO A 1134 5.48 -35.23 25.14
N TYR A 1135 5.32 -33.90 25.15
CA TYR A 1135 5.96 -33.03 26.15
C TYR A 1135 5.12 -32.77 27.41
N LEU A 1136 3.87 -33.28 27.45
CA LEU A 1136 2.84 -33.08 28.47
C LEU A 1136 2.70 -34.30 29.42
N ASN A 1137 2.00 -34.14 30.54
CA ASN A 1137 1.82 -35.23 31.50
C ASN A 1137 0.83 -36.28 30.96
N PRO A 1138 1.07 -37.59 31.18
CA PRO A 1138 0.11 -38.63 30.82
C PRO A 1138 -1.26 -38.47 31.50
N GLU A 1139 -1.30 -37.83 32.68
CA GLU A 1139 -2.53 -37.63 33.47
C GLU A 1139 -3.50 -36.60 32.84
N ASP A 1140 -3.02 -35.72 31.94
CA ASP A 1140 -3.88 -34.78 31.21
C ASP A 1140 -4.70 -35.46 30.09
N TYR A 1141 -4.36 -36.70 29.72
CA TYR A 1141 -4.88 -37.40 28.56
C TYR A 1141 -5.99 -38.42 28.90
N ASN A 1142 -7.25 -37.98 28.85
CA ASN A 1142 -8.41 -38.88 28.83
C ASN A 1142 -8.49 -39.64 27.49
N TYR A 1143 -7.91 -40.85 27.46
CA TYR A 1143 -8.00 -41.80 26.34
C TYR A 1143 -9.47 -42.09 25.97
N GLY A 1144 -9.88 -41.72 24.74
CA GLY A 1144 -11.23 -42.02 24.23
C GLY A 1144 -11.83 -41.01 23.24
N SER A 1145 -11.21 -39.82 23.08
CA SER A 1145 -11.63 -38.84 22.06
C SER A 1145 -10.79 -38.94 20.78
N LEU A 1146 -11.36 -38.55 19.63
CA LEU A 1146 -10.67 -38.55 18.34
C LEU A 1146 -9.62 -37.42 18.31
N ILE A 1147 -8.37 -37.80 18.04
CA ILE A 1147 -7.14 -37.00 18.24
C ILE A 1147 -7.06 -35.74 17.34
N GLU A 1148 -7.93 -35.61 16.34
CA GLU A 1148 -7.89 -34.57 15.31
C GLU A 1148 -8.26 -33.15 15.78
N GLU A 1149 -9.02 -32.99 16.88
CA GLU A 1149 -9.58 -31.67 17.25
C GLU A 1149 -8.85 -30.92 18.39
N ILE A 1150 -7.99 -31.57 19.20
CA ILE A 1150 -7.45 -30.97 20.44
C ILE A 1150 -5.90 -30.93 20.49
N THR A 1151 -5.18 -31.67 19.65
CA THR A 1151 -3.70 -31.72 19.70
C THR A 1151 -3.04 -30.40 19.32
N SER A 1152 -2.05 -29.98 20.13
CA SER A 1152 -1.22 -28.81 19.88
C SER A 1152 -0.43 -28.96 18.57
N PRO A 1153 -0.18 -27.85 17.82
CA PRO A 1153 0.78 -27.85 16.71
C PRO A 1153 2.17 -28.41 17.06
N VAL A 1154 2.59 -28.30 18.33
CA VAL A 1154 3.86 -28.85 18.82
C VAL A 1154 3.80 -30.37 18.96
N GLU A 1155 2.65 -30.93 19.35
CA GLU A 1155 2.45 -32.38 19.51
C GLU A 1155 2.27 -33.07 18.16
N ARG A 1156 1.49 -32.47 17.25
CA ARG A 1156 1.36 -32.95 15.86
C ARG A 1156 2.72 -33.06 15.16
N LEU A 1157 3.65 -32.14 15.47
CA LEU A 1157 5.01 -32.20 14.98
C LEU A 1157 5.81 -33.39 15.56
N SER A 1158 5.65 -33.72 16.84
CA SER A 1158 6.25 -34.93 17.44
C SER A 1158 5.69 -36.21 16.80
N TYR A 1159 4.36 -36.30 16.61
CA TYR A 1159 3.73 -37.41 15.89
C TYR A 1159 4.19 -37.51 14.43
N TYR A 1160 4.42 -36.38 13.75
CA TYR A 1160 4.95 -36.36 12.39
C TYR A 1160 6.40 -36.88 12.31
N ILE A 1161 7.24 -36.57 13.30
CA ILE A 1161 8.61 -37.12 13.39
C ILE A 1161 8.56 -38.62 13.67
N PHE A 1162 7.59 -39.08 14.47
CA PHE A 1162 7.38 -40.51 14.73
C PHE A 1162 6.98 -41.28 13.46
N ASP A 1163 6.04 -40.77 12.66
CA ASP A 1163 5.70 -41.35 11.35
C ASP A 1163 6.91 -41.37 10.40
N VAL A 1164 7.69 -40.29 10.35
CA VAL A 1164 8.92 -40.25 9.53
C VAL A 1164 9.97 -41.25 10.02
N LEU A 1165 10.18 -41.42 11.33
CA LEU A 1165 11.06 -42.46 11.88
C LEU A 1165 10.57 -43.88 11.58
N PHE A 1166 9.27 -44.12 11.73
CA PHE A 1166 8.64 -45.40 11.42
C PHE A 1166 8.84 -45.76 9.94
N GLN A 1167 8.61 -44.82 9.02
CA GLN A 1167 8.91 -44.97 7.61
C GLN A 1167 10.40 -45.22 7.34
N ILE A 1168 11.32 -44.50 8.01
CA ILE A 1168 12.77 -44.75 7.88
C ILE A 1168 13.14 -46.18 8.28
N SER A 1169 12.54 -46.70 9.36
CA SER A 1169 12.77 -48.08 9.80
C SER A 1169 12.26 -49.12 8.80
N GLN A 1170 11.14 -48.87 8.13
CA GLN A 1170 10.60 -49.74 7.07
C GLN A 1170 11.41 -49.65 5.77
N GLU A 1171 11.89 -48.46 5.41
CA GLU A 1171 12.59 -48.21 4.14
C GLU A 1171 14.05 -48.75 4.13
N LYS A 1172 14.67 -49.00 5.29
CA LYS A 1172 16.11 -49.33 5.36
C LYS A 1172 16.55 -50.59 6.14
N LEU A 1173 15.76 -51.18 7.05
CA LEU A 1173 16.25 -52.37 7.79
C LEU A 1173 16.11 -53.67 7.00
N GLY A 1174 17.24 -54.29 6.65
CA GLY A 1174 17.28 -55.70 6.31
C GLY A 1174 17.22 -56.57 7.58
N PRO A 1175 16.87 -57.87 7.49
CA PRO A 1175 16.77 -58.74 8.68
C PRO A 1175 18.06 -58.91 9.50
N ALA A 1176 19.22 -58.52 8.96
CA ALA A 1176 20.50 -58.52 9.67
C ALA A 1176 20.65 -57.35 10.66
N ASP A 1177 20.02 -56.21 10.36
CA ASP A 1177 20.18 -54.95 11.10
C ASP A 1177 19.31 -54.91 12.38
N LEU A 1178 18.38 -55.87 12.52
CA LEU A 1178 17.53 -56.10 13.70
C LEU A 1178 18.30 -56.36 15.01
N LYS A 1179 19.63 -56.43 15.00
CA LYS A 1179 20.43 -56.33 16.24
C LYS A 1179 20.26 -54.98 16.92
N TYR A 1180 20.17 -53.88 16.16
CA TYR A 1180 19.97 -52.53 16.69
C TYR A 1180 18.53 -52.29 17.17
N ALA A 1181 17.56 -53.08 16.70
CA ALA A 1181 16.19 -53.06 17.22
C ALA A 1181 16.06 -53.60 18.66
N ARG A 1182 17.11 -54.21 19.24
CA ARG A 1182 17.06 -54.79 20.60
C ARG A 1182 17.20 -53.79 21.75
N SER A 1183 17.58 -52.54 21.48
CA SER A 1183 17.45 -51.44 22.46
C SER A 1183 16.02 -50.91 22.54
N PHE A 1184 15.21 -51.03 21.49
CA PHE A 1184 13.81 -50.60 21.48
C PHE A 1184 12.91 -51.46 22.38
N SER A 1185 13.31 -52.69 22.74
CA SER A 1185 12.57 -53.55 23.68
C SER A 1185 12.91 -53.30 25.17
N ALA A 1186 13.54 -52.18 25.50
CA ALA A 1186 13.82 -51.75 26.89
C ALA A 1186 12.86 -50.65 27.39
N ILE A 1187 11.95 -50.18 26.53
CA ILE A 1187 10.85 -49.30 26.90
C ILE A 1187 9.64 -50.19 27.17
N GLU A 1188 9.28 -50.38 28.43
CA GLU A 1188 8.01 -51.02 28.81
C GLU A 1188 6.86 -50.06 28.47
N VAL A 1189 6.33 -50.19 27.25
CA VAL A 1189 5.05 -49.57 26.88
C VAL A 1189 3.94 -50.35 27.58
N GLY A 1190 3.54 -49.85 28.74
CA GLY A 1190 2.19 -50.07 29.26
C GLY A 1190 1.15 -49.47 28.31
N GLU A 1191 -0.04 -50.07 28.31
CA GLU A 1191 -1.13 -49.93 27.32
C GLU A 1191 -1.32 -48.55 26.66
#